data_AF-A0A817ZFR3-F1
#
_entry.id   AF-A0A817ZFR3-F1
#
_cell.length_a   1.000
_cell.length_b   1.000
_cell.length_c   1.000
_cell.angle_alpha   90.00
_cell.angle_beta   90.00
_cell.angle_gamma   90.00
#
_symmetry.space_group_name_H-M   'P 1'
#
loop_
_entity.id
_entity.type
_entity.pdbx_description
1 polymer ?
#
loop_
_entity_poly.entity_id
_entity_poly.type
_entity_poly.pdbx_seq_one_letter_code
_entity_poly.pdbx_strand_id
1 'polypeptide(L)'
;MLSYMKLRPITTYGYQVLFHTRAWRPLHMVEFGFHSESSSINRIRSTSTRNLSDYEYVQQDKLKEGVPKYQNNEYQLNESVRKSQGEYQSIPEMKLRILFLTNAHNFMSQAAYLMLKGMGHTVMIELALSSEQMEQVATELKPDFIICPFLTKVVPESLYTKFKTLIVHPGIVGDRGMHSIDWALLEQKAEWGVTVVEAAKEMDAGPIYGTQNFPLDTLLPAELTKSKIYRNHAVPAALKAIHQAITNIVEQVQPIPLDYSNPAVKGTLKPTMKHSDCAINWECDDAKTVVRKISARDSNPGLLDDKLFGERMYLYGAHIENLIKTPPGTQGKQLLGQRDGAILVSCNGGKELVWITHMKRATNSTFKLPSTMLLDRDRLATLPYLTIGFTTVPTNATFNEVYYTQKGNIIFLHFSFYNGAMSTTQCQHLLRALDEVSEIGNAKIIVLCGGSTYFSNGVHLNVIEGAEDKYDESWANINAIDDVVFKIMSIRNKLIISALQGSAGAGGIMMALAADYVYANSQIILNPHYRGMGLFGSEYWTYNLPRRVGYKKAYEITEVCLPVTAKQAHEIGLIDGILSEKASGLLDKIQDISNALLSSDQFSDLIQKKTQESDSLFYEKLAECRSDELAKMSENFRDPAYNAARHAFVHKITPLVTPWHMKCLGRDKAIRVDGIEFSQRCQTNISLEIKALQAHAMEVGIKSRPPGLACLLVGNRRDAALYVQKKVIQAVSMGFSSHVTEIKDHEWKTFNKLQDRIIQQINHWNNDPEIDGILVQLPLPKALDHRRILDTIRLDKDVDGLHSYQLAALTSASNSKFSRLSYICCTVRGILEILQFYDVKLPGKLVCIVGASITIGVPLSMALSTRGSTITMCTLQTTDLKAKVEAADIVVGCAGAANLVKANWIKSGAIVIDAGITVTGNVHKGKMKVQGDVEQTDLLWKRASLITPVPGGVGPITVAMLLQNTFDAYKFHLTQEISKAKK
;
A
#
# COMPACT_ATOMS: atom_id res chain seq x y z
N MET A 1 5.17 22.21 -36.38
CA MET A 1 5.92 20.99 -36.77
C MET A 1 6.95 21.38 -37.82
N LEU A 2 8.19 20.91 -37.68
CA LEU A 2 9.43 21.26 -38.41
C LEU A 2 10.10 22.59 -38.03
N SER A 3 10.99 22.53 -37.02
CA SER A 3 12.44 22.78 -37.14
C SER A 3 13.07 23.02 -35.75
N TYR A 4 14.35 22.66 -35.63
CA TYR A 4 15.29 22.89 -34.51
C TYR A 4 15.36 21.87 -33.37
N MET A 5 16.15 20.82 -33.60
CA MET A 5 17.18 20.36 -32.64
C MET A 5 18.39 19.83 -33.41
N LYS A 6 19.49 20.60 -33.39
CA LYS A 6 20.83 20.13 -33.75
C LYS A 6 21.49 19.65 -32.46
N LEU A 7 21.81 18.37 -32.36
CA LEU A 7 22.76 17.82 -31.38
C LEU A 7 23.98 17.28 -32.14
N ARG A 8 25.17 17.61 -31.63
CA ARG A 8 26.48 17.02 -32.01
C ARG A 8 26.84 15.91 -31.00
N PRO A 9 27.77 15.01 -31.35
CA PRO A 9 27.64 13.57 -31.09
C PRO A 9 28.32 13.09 -29.80
N ILE A 10 27.76 12.04 -29.21
CA ILE A 10 28.44 11.18 -28.23
C ILE A 10 28.84 9.89 -28.96
N THR A 11 30.11 9.55 -28.87
CA THR A 11 30.75 8.38 -29.47
C THR A 11 30.28 7.07 -28.85
N THR A 12 29.95 6.14 -29.73
CA THR A 12 29.54 4.75 -29.49
C THR A 12 30.73 3.81 -29.26
N TYR A 13 30.57 2.90 -28.29
CA TYR A 13 31.03 1.50 -28.33
C TYR A 13 29.79 0.68 -27.90
N GLY A 14 29.27 -0.36 -28.54
CA GLY A 14 29.78 -1.22 -29.59
C GLY A 14 29.44 -2.67 -29.24
N TYR A 15 28.15 -3.05 -29.24
CA TYR A 15 27.71 -4.45 -29.31
C TYR A 15 26.47 -4.57 -30.22
N GLN A 16 26.66 -5.21 -31.37
CA GLN A 16 25.62 -5.57 -32.32
C GLN A 16 24.91 -6.84 -31.85
N VAL A 17 23.59 -6.77 -31.66
CA VAL A 17 22.70 -7.93 -31.83
C VAL A 17 21.56 -7.48 -32.74
N LEU A 18 21.43 -8.17 -33.87
CA LEU A 18 20.48 -7.92 -34.95
C LEU A 18 19.03 -8.21 -34.51
N PHE A 19 18.18 -7.20 -34.52
CA PHE A 19 16.72 -7.38 -34.60
C PHE A 19 16.20 -6.69 -35.88
N HIS A 20 15.69 -7.49 -36.82
CA HIS A 20 14.94 -7.02 -37.97
C HIS A 20 13.48 -6.72 -37.57
N THR A 21 13.15 -5.44 -37.42
CA THR A 21 11.75 -4.98 -37.35
C THR A 21 11.34 -4.42 -38.71
N ARG A 22 10.47 -5.12 -39.46
CA ARG A 22 9.76 -4.54 -40.61
C ARG A 22 8.39 -4.04 -40.16
N ALA A 23 8.25 -2.72 -40.21
CA ALA A 23 7.01 -1.98 -40.00
C ALA A 23 5.96 -2.31 -41.07
N TRP A 24 4.72 -2.53 -40.64
CA TRP A 24 3.54 -2.60 -41.50
C TRP A 24 2.85 -1.23 -41.57
N ARG A 25 2.60 -0.75 -42.78
CA ARG A 25 1.59 0.29 -43.10
C ARG A 25 0.60 -0.28 -44.13
N PRO A 26 -0.65 0.23 -44.14
CA PRO A 26 -1.82 -0.52 -44.62
C PRO A 26 -2.04 -0.33 -46.12
N LEU A 27 -2.57 -1.36 -46.78
CA LEU A 27 -3.02 -1.28 -48.17
C LEU A 27 -4.38 -1.95 -48.34
N HIS A 28 -5.28 -1.11 -48.85
CA HIS A 28 -6.54 -1.31 -49.55
C HIS A 28 -7.07 -2.73 -49.80
N MET A 29 -8.28 -2.90 -49.27
CA MET A 29 -9.47 -3.58 -49.81
C MET A 29 -9.49 -3.77 -51.34
N VAL A 30 -9.55 -5.04 -51.79
CA VAL A 30 -10.11 -5.47 -53.08
C VAL A 30 -10.85 -6.80 -52.85
N GLU A 31 -12.13 -6.82 -53.19
CA GLU A 31 -13.02 -7.98 -53.24
C GLU A 31 -12.58 -9.00 -54.29
N PHE A 32 -12.77 -10.30 -54.07
CA PHE A 32 -13.19 -11.24 -55.12
C PHE A 32 -13.78 -12.54 -54.54
N GLY A 33 -15.08 -12.72 -54.75
CA GLY A 33 -15.70 -13.86 -55.44
C GLY A 33 -15.44 -15.30 -54.97
N PHE A 34 -16.48 -15.90 -54.40
CA PHE A 34 -16.68 -17.36 -54.34
C PHE A 34 -16.73 -17.99 -55.74
N HIS A 35 -16.09 -19.16 -55.93
CA HIS A 35 -16.73 -20.30 -56.59
C HIS A 35 -16.03 -21.64 -56.30
N SER A 36 -16.88 -22.66 -56.36
CA SER A 36 -16.80 -24.08 -56.02
C SER A 36 -15.90 -24.93 -56.92
N GLU A 37 -15.33 -26.01 -56.39
CA GLU A 37 -15.70 -27.39 -56.76
C GLU A 37 -14.91 -28.46 -55.98
N SER A 38 -15.53 -29.65 -55.93
CA SER A 38 -15.30 -30.78 -55.04
C SER A 38 -14.45 -31.91 -55.63
N SER A 39 -14.10 -32.87 -54.75
CA SER A 39 -13.69 -34.28 -55.01
C SER A 39 -12.16 -34.50 -55.08
N SER A 40 -11.48 -35.51 -54.49
CA SER A 40 -11.86 -36.73 -53.75
C SER A 40 -10.66 -37.27 -52.93
N ILE A 41 -10.93 -37.75 -51.71
CA ILE A 41 -10.45 -39.01 -51.08
C ILE A 41 -8.92 -39.22 -50.88
N ASN A 42 -8.45 -39.19 -49.62
CA ASN A 42 -8.06 -40.43 -48.90
C ASN A 42 -7.83 -40.26 -47.39
N ARG A 43 -8.21 -41.31 -46.65
CA ARG A 43 -8.26 -41.45 -45.19
C ARG A 43 -6.87 -41.54 -44.56
N ILE A 44 -6.67 -40.86 -43.42
CA ILE A 44 -6.08 -41.46 -42.20
C ILE A 44 -6.81 -40.90 -40.97
N ARG A 45 -7.39 -41.80 -40.18
CA ARG A 45 -7.98 -41.56 -38.86
C ARG A 45 -6.85 -41.38 -37.82
N SER A 46 -6.91 -40.36 -36.97
CA SER A 46 -6.27 -40.39 -35.65
C SER A 46 -7.32 -40.24 -34.55
N THR A 47 -7.73 -41.39 -34.02
CA THR A 47 -8.35 -41.52 -32.70
C THR A 47 -7.24 -41.84 -31.70
N SER A 48 -6.97 -40.94 -30.76
CA SER A 48 -6.95 -41.26 -29.31
C SER A 48 -6.46 -40.04 -28.53
N THR A 49 -7.42 -39.46 -27.81
CA THR A 49 -7.23 -38.68 -26.60
C THR A 49 -6.30 -39.41 -25.63
N ARG A 50 -5.15 -38.80 -25.31
CA ARG A 50 -4.41 -39.08 -24.08
C ARG A 50 -4.56 -37.87 -23.15
N ASN A 51 -5.01 -38.17 -21.94
CA ASN A 51 -5.24 -37.26 -20.83
C ASN A 51 -3.98 -36.46 -20.49
N LEU A 52 -4.15 -35.16 -20.27
CA LEU A 52 -3.18 -34.23 -19.70
C LEU A 52 -3.21 -34.27 -18.15
N SER A 53 -3.17 -35.48 -17.56
CA SER A 53 -3.21 -35.66 -16.09
C SER A 53 -1.91 -36.15 -15.45
N ASP A 54 -0.84 -36.37 -16.21
CA ASP A 54 0.34 -37.12 -15.70
C ASP A 54 1.67 -36.33 -15.71
N TYR A 55 1.63 -35.00 -15.74
CA TYR A 55 2.84 -34.16 -15.57
C TYR A 55 2.63 -33.11 -14.49
N GLU A 56 2.61 -33.52 -13.22
CA GLU A 56 2.94 -32.65 -12.06
C GLU A 56 2.92 -33.44 -10.74
N TYR A 57 3.70 -34.53 -10.60
CA TYR A 57 3.94 -35.11 -9.25
C TYR A 57 5.28 -35.83 -9.05
N VAL A 58 6.24 -35.65 -9.96
CA VAL A 58 7.60 -36.21 -9.80
C VAL A 58 8.65 -35.15 -10.09
N GLN A 59 8.79 -34.16 -9.19
CA GLN A 59 10.02 -33.36 -9.06
C GLN A 59 10.18 -32.69 -7.69
N GLN A 60 9.51 -33.20 -6.64
CA GLN A 60 9.66 -32.67 -5.27
C GLN A 60 10.86 -33.25 -4.49
N ASP A 61 11.59 -34.24 -5.02
CA ASP A 61 12.70 -34.91 -4.29
C ASP A 61 14.07 -34.87 -4.99
N LYS A 62 14.27 -34.04 -6.03
CA LYS A 62 15.59 -33.91 -6.71
C LYS A 62 16.15 -32.48 -6.83
N LEU A 63 15.60 -31.51 -6.10
CA LEU A 63 16.16 -30.15 -5.99
C LEU A 63 16.63 -29.80 -4.56
N LYS A 64 16.80 -30.81 -3.69
CA LYS A 64 17.43 -30.67 -2.37
C LYS A 64 18.96 -30.87 -2.37
N GLU A 65 19.53 -31.31 -3.49
CA GLU A 65 20.97 -31.51 -3.66
C GLU A 65 21.49 -30.43 -4.62
N GLY A 66 22.09 -29.37 -4.08
CA GLY A 66 22.66 -28.30 -4.90
C GLY A 66 22.90 -26.97 -4.19
N VAL A 67 22.33 -26.77 -2.99
CA VAL A 67 22.71 -25.65 -2.13
C VAL A 67 23.55 -26.22 -0.99
N PRO A 68 24.85 -25.93 -0.92
CA PRO A 68 25.62 -26.21 0.28
C PRO A 68 24.97 -25.48 1.43
N LYS A 69 24.33 -26.24 2.33
CA LYS A 69 24.12 -25.79 3.70
C LYS A 69 25.52 -25.52 4.23
N TYR A 70 25.90 -24.25 4.29
CA TYR A 70 27.06 -23.86 5.09
C TYR A 70 26.78 -24.39 6.48
N GLN A 71 27.64 -25.31 6.94
CA GLN A 71 27.63 -25.72 8.32
C GLN A 71 27.75 -24.42 9.13
N ASN A 72 26.70 -24.13 9.90
CA ASN A 72 26.80 -23.18 10.99
C ASN A 72 27.95 -23.67 11.86
N ASN A 73 29.14 -23.09 11.67
CA ASN A 73 30.06 -22.99 12.77
C ASN A 73 29.28 -22.17 13.80
N GLU A 74 28.79 -22.86 14.83
CA GLU A 74 28.31 -22.25 16.06
C GLU A 74 29.43 -21.36 16.58
N TYR A 75 29.47 -20.12 16.12
CA TYR A 75 30.05 -19.05 16.90
C TYR A 75 29.18 -18.97 18.13
N GLN A 76 29.67 -19.59 19.21
CA GLN A 76 29.09 -19.53 20.53
C GLN A 76 28.61 -18.11 20.75
N LEU A 77 27.29 -17.95 20.88
CA LEU A 77 26.68 -16.78 21.47
C LEU A 77 27.45 -16.51 22.75
N ASN A 78 28.29 -15.47 22.74
CA ASN A 78 28.93 -14.99 23.95
C ASN A 78 27.84 -14.90 25.02
N GLU A 79 28.03 -15.54 26.18
CA GLU A 79 27.03 -15.54 27.27
C GLU A 79 26.62 -14.12 27.68
N SER A 80 27.48 -13.13 27.42
CA SER A 80 27.18 -11.70 27.58
C SER A 80 26.07 -11.21 26.64
N VAL A 81 25.94 -11.75 25.42
CA VAL A 81 24.86 -11.42 24.48
C VAL A 81 23.57 -12.14 24.88
N ARG A 82 23.62 -13.40 25.34
CA ARG A 82 22.42 -14.07 25.91
C ARG A 82 21.89 -13.35 27.16
N LYS A 83 22.78 -12.80 28.00
CA LYS A 83 22.40 -12.06 29.24
C LYS A 83 22.10 -10.57 29.03
N SER A 84 22.56 -9.95 27.94
CA SER A 84 22.26 -8.55 27.60
C SER A 84 21.12 -8.40 26.59
N GLN A 85 20.69 -9.49 25.98
CA GLN A 85 19.47 -9.56 25.17
C GLN A 85 18.29 -9.39 26.11
N GLY A 86 17.44 -8.41 25.85
CA GLY A 86 16.14 -8.29 26.51
C GLY A 86 15.25 -9.47 26.13
N GLU A 87 15.53 -10.65 26.69
CA GLU A 87 14.49 -11.57 27.07
C GLU A 87 13.64 -10.80 28.08
N TYR A 88 12.59 -10.17 27.57
CA TYR A 88 11.45 -9.82 28.39
C TYR A 88 11.10 -11.09 29.18
N GLN A 89 11.40 -11.08 30.49
CA GLN A 89 11.12 -12.23 31.35
C GLN A 89 9.70 -12.68 31.09
N SER A 90 9.48 -14.00 31.03
CA SER A 90 8.13 -14.53 30.83
C SER A 90 7.21 -13.93 31.89
N ILE A 91 6.35 -13.00 31.47
CA ILE A 91 5.24 -12.53 32.28
C ILE A 91 4.41 -13.78 32.63
N PRO A 92 3.87 -13.91 33.86
CA PRO A 92 3.06 -15.07 34.26
C PRO A 92 2.02 -15.44 33.18
N GLU A 93 1.61 -16.72 33.14
CA GLU A 93 0.76 -17.44 32.15
C GLU A 93 -0.54 -16.74 31.64
N MET A 94 -0.83 -15.51 32.03
CA MET A 94 -1.99 -14.71 31.65
C MET A 94 -1.90 -14.19 30.21
N LYS A 95 -2.74 -14.75 29.34
CA LYS A 95 -2.94 -14.28 27.96
C LYS A 95 -3.94 -13.13 27.91
N LEU A 96 -3.43 -11.91 27.88
CA LEU A 96 -4.22 -10.68 27.79
C LEU A 96 -4.74 -10.41 26.36
N ARG A 97 -5.92 -9.79 26.27
CA ARG A 97 -6.55 -9.25 25.05
C ARG A 97 -6.39 -7.74 25.03
N ILE A 98 -5.49 -7.26 24.18
CA ILE A 98 -5.04 -5.87 24.14
C ILE A 98 -5.59 -5.20 22.88
N LEU A 99 -6.28 -4.07 23.02
CA LEU A 99 -6.70 -3.25 21.89
C LEU A 99 -5.72 -2.10 21.68
N PHE A 100 -5.16 -2.00 20.47
CA PHE A 100 -4.44 -0.83 20.02
C PHE A 100 -5.39 0.16 19.38
N LEU A 101 -5.43 1.38 19.91
CA LEU A 101 -6.03 2.54 19.24
C LEU A 101 -4.91 3.44 18.73
N THR A 102 -4.75 3.53 17.41
CA THR A 102 -3.63 4.27 16.81
C THR A 102 -4.06 5.10 15.62
N ASN A 103 -3.47 6.27 15.40
CA ASN A 103 -3.75 7.07 14.19
C ASN A 103 -3.24 6.40 12.91
N ALA A 104 -2.18 5.60 13.02
CA ALA A 104 -1.61 4.81 11.93
C ALA A 104 -0.88 3.60 12.53
N HIS A 105 -0.82 2.48 11.79
CA HIS A 105 0.03 1.36 12.19
C HIS A 105 1.51 1.64 11.86
N ASN A 106 2.05 2.65 12.54
CA ASN A 106 3.40 3.16 12.35
C ASN A 106 4.47 2.24 12.97
N PHE A 107 5.75 2.63 12.84
CA PHE A 107 6.89 1.87 13.34
C PHE A 107 6.76 1.46 14.83
N MET A 108 6.37 2.37 15.73
CA MET A 108 6.22 2.05 17.16
C MET A 108 5.10 1.04 17.40
N SER A 109 3.94 1.23 16.76
CA SER A 109 2.81 0.30 16.93
C SER A 109 3.10 -1.08 16.31
N GLN A 110 3.87 -1.16 15.21
CA GLN A 110 4.34 -2.44 14.66
C GLN A 110 5.31 -3.13 15.61
N ALA A 111 6.27 -2.39 16.17
CA ALA A 111 7.24 -2.91 17.13
C ALA A 111 6.53 -3.48 18.38
N ALA A 112 5.60 -2.70 18.95
CA ALA A 112 4.83 -3.11 20.11
C ALA A 112 3.92 -4.30 19.80
N TYR A 113 3.27 -4.32 18.64
CA TYR A 113 2.45 -5.45 18.20
C TYR A 113 3.26 -6.75 18.15
N LEU A 114 4.44 -6.73 17.52
CA LEU A 114 5.30 -7.90 17.39
C LEU A 114 5.83 -8.38 18.73
N MET A 115 6.24 -7.45 19.61
CA MET A 115 6.68 -7.76 20.97
C MET A 115 5.58 -8.47 21.77
N LEU A 116 4.39 -7.86 21.86
CA LEU A 116 3.29 -8.39 22.66
C LEU A 116 2.73 -9.70 22.12
N LYS A 117 2.67 -9.84 20.78
CA LYS A 117 2.31 -11.12 20.15
C LYS A 117 3.35 -12.20 20.44
N GLY A 118 4.63 -11.85 20.42
CA GLY A 118 5.74 -12.74 20.79
C GLY A 118 5.66 -13.24 22.23
N MET A 119 5.08 -12.42 23.12
CA MET A 119 4.80 -12.78 24.52
C MET A 119 3.50 -13.61 24.70
N GLY A 120 2.80 -13.93 23.61
CA GLY A 120 1.59 -14.76 23.64
C GLY A 120 0.29 -14.00 23.91
N HIS A 121 0.30 -12.66 23.95
CA HIS A 121 -0.90 -11.85 24.07
C HIS A 121 -1.69 -11.77 22.76
N THR A 122 -3.00 -11.59 22.87
CA THR A 122 -3.88 -11.32 21.71
C THR A 122 -3.94 -9.82 21.49
N VAL A 123 -3.35 -9.33 20.40
CA VAL A 123 -3.35 -7.90 20.07
C VAL A 123 -4.28 -7.62 18.90
N MET A 124 -5.29 -6.78 19.14
CA MET A 124 -6.22 -6.27 18.16
C MET A 124 -5.82 -4.84 17.78
N ILE A 125 -5.92 -4.47 16.50
CA ILE A 125 -5.54 -3.14 16.03
C ILE A 125 -6.75 -2.45 15.41
N GLU A 126 -7.00 -1.22 15.84
CA GLU A 126 -8.00 -0.34 15.25
C GLU A 126 -7.40 1.06 15.05
N LEU A 127 -7.68 1.66 13.88
CA LEU A 127 -7.34 3.05 13.64
C LEU A 127 -8.25 3.96 14.47
N ALA A 128 -7.70 4.98 15.11
CA ALA A 128 -8.44 5.99 15.86
C ALA A 128 -9.09 6.99 14.88
N LEU A 129 -10.23 6.64 14.29
CA LEU A 129 -10.89 7.42 13.23
C LEU A 129 -11.89 8.44 13.79
N SER A 130 -12.70 8.06 14.77
CA SER A 130 -13.60 8.97 15.49
C SER A 130 -13.83 8.51 16.93
N SER A 131 -14.31 9.40 17.79
CA SER A 131 -14.68 9.06 19.18
C SER A 131 -15.72 7.95 19.24
N GLU A 132 -16.77 8.06 18.43
CA GLU A 132 -17.85 7.08 18.33
C GLU A 132 -17.33 5.70 17.88
N GLN A 133 -16.45 5.67 16.87
CA GLN A 133 -15.86 4.42 16.39
C GLN A 133 -14.94 3.77 17.43
N MET A 134 -14.14 4.56 18.15
CA MET A 134 -13.30 4.04 19.24
C MET A 134 -14.16 3.39 20.36
N GLU A 135 -15.25 4.02 20.74
CA GLU A 135 -16.19 3.50 21.76
C GLU A 135 -16.93 2.24 21.31
N GLN A 136 -17.43 2.25 20.07
CA GLN A 136 -18.12 1.11 19.47
C GLN A 136 -17.20 -0.11 19.43
N VAL A 137 -15.98 0.07 18.92
CA VAL A 137 -15.01 -1.03 18.76
C VAL A 137 -14.57 -1.59 20.11
N ALA A 138 -14.26 -0.75 21.10
CA ALA A 138 -13.90 -1.25 22.42
C ALA A 138 -15.05 -2.00 23.10
N THR A 139 -16.29 -1.53 22.93
CA THR A 139 -17.48 -2.21 23.47
C THR A 139 -17.74 -3.54 22.77
N GLU A 140 -17.50 -3.64 21.46
CA GLU A 140 -17.63 -4.86 20.68
C GLU A 140 -16.55 -5.89 21.07
N LEU A 141 -15.29 -5.47 21.10
CA LEU A 141 -14.14 -6.36 21.30
C LEU A 141 -13.93 -6.76 22.76
N LYS A 142 -14.36 -5.91 23.71
CA LYS A 142 -14.18 -6.09 25.15
C LYS A 142 -12.72 -6.45 25.51
N PRO A 143 -11.76 -5.56 25.26
CA PRO A 143 -10.36 -5.80 25.62
C PRO A 143 -10.16 -5.77 27.14
N ASP A 144 -9.11 -6.42 27.63
CA ASP A 144 -8.70 -6.35 29.04
C ASP A 144 -8.15 -4.95 29.35
N PHE A 145 -7.41 -4.36 28.40
CA PHE A 145 -6.99 -2.96 28.41
C PHE A 145 -6.67 -2.46 27.00
N ILE A 146 -6.57 -1.14 26.88
CA ILE A 146 -6.27 -0.41 25.65
C ILE A 146 -4.85 0.18 25.77
N ILE A 147 -4.06 0.06 24.70
CA ILE A 147 -2.81 0.81 24.54
C ILE A 147 -2.97 1.75 23.33
N CYS A 148 -2.49 2.97 23.48
CA CYS A 148 -2.40 3.97 22.42
C CYS A 148 -0.92 4.26 22.12
N PRO A 149 -0.24 3.46 21.26
CA PRO A 149 1.18 3.66 20.95
C PRO A 149 1.45 4.93 20.14
N PHE A 150 0.46 5.40 19.39
CA PHE A 150 0.59 6.60 18.57
C PHE A 150 -0.78 7.25 18.37
N LEU A 151 -1.03 8.35 19.07
CA LEU A 151 -2.30 9.03 19.06
C LEU A 151 -2.13 10.55 18.91
N THR A 152 -2.92 11.16 18.03
CA THR A 152 -3.02 12.62 17.84
C THR A 152 -4.42 13.14 18.16
N LYS A 153 -5.35 12.24 18.51
CA LYS A 153 -6.73 12.54 18.88
C LYS A 153 -6.90 12.31 20.38
N VAL A 154 -7.89 12.96 20.97
CA VAL A 154 -8.23 12.76 22.38
C VAL A 154 -9.00 11.43 22.51
N VAL A 155 -8.66 10.63 23.52
CA VAL A 155 -9.43 9.44 23.88
C VAL A 155 -10.72 9.89 24.60
N PRO A 156 -11.91 9.40 24.22
CA PRO A 156 -13.16 9.78 24.88
C PRO A 156 -13.18 9.39 26.37
N GLU A 157 -13.75 10.25 27.21
CA GLU A 157 -13.86 10.02 28.66
C GLU A 157 -14.68 8.76 29.01
N SER A 158 -15.78 8.57 28.30
CA SER A 158 -16.58 7.34 28.27
C SER A 158 -15.76 6.06 28.06
N LEU A 159 -14.64 6.16 27.34
CA LEU A 159 -13.80 5.03 27.00
C LEU A 159 -12.82 4.69 28.13
N TYR A 160 -12.01 5.66 28.55
CA TYR A 160 -10.98 5.43 29.56
C TYR A 160 -11.52 5.28 30.99
N THR A 161 -12.78 5.70 31.23
CA THR A 161 -13.49 5.38 32.49
C THR A 161 -14.00 3.93 32.53
N LYS A 162 -14.22 3.31 31.36
CA LYS A 162 -14.77 1.94 31.24
C LYS A 162 -13.67 0.89 31.03
N PHE A 163 -12.65 1.23 30.27
CA PHE A 163 -11.51 0.35 29.98
C PHE A 163 -10.23 1.05 30.40
N LYS A 164 -9.35 0.35 31.12
CA LYS A 164 -8.01 0.83 31.42
C LYS A 164 -7.30 1.16 30.11
N THR A 165 -6.93 2.42 29.95
CA THR A 165 -6.38 2.94 28.69
C THR A 165 -5.03 3.58 28.95
N LEU A 166 -3.98 3.07 28.32
CA LEU A 166 -2.62 3.55 28.46
C LEU A 166 -2.18 4.33 27.22
N ILE A 167 -1.57 5.48 27.41
CA ILE A 167 -1.02 6.35 26.37
C ILE A 167 0.50 6.28 26.42
N VAL A 168 1.14 6.03 25.28
CA VAL A 168 2.59 6.05 25.15
C VAL A 168 3.03 7.46 24.79
N HIS A 169 3.54 8.19 25.77
CA HIS A 169 4.02 9.57 25.61
C HIS A 169 5.53 9.58 25.35
N PRO A 170 6.02 10.13 24.23
CA PRO A 170 7.45 10.13 23.90
C PRO A 170 8.25 11.22 24.65
N GLY A 171 8.04 11.31 25.96
CA GLY A 171 8.70 12.24 26.88
C GLY A 171 9.04 11.60 28.22
N ILE A 172 9.98 12.23 28.94
CA ILE A 172 10.35 11.88 30.31
C ILE A 172 9.19 12.10 31.28
N VAL A 173 9.29 11.55 32.49
CA VAL A 173 8.30 11.75 33.54
C VAL A 173 8.04 13.25 33.78
N GLY A 174 6.75 13.62 33.71
CA GLY A 174 6.25 14.99 33.88
C GLY A 174 6.23 15.85 32.61
N ASP A 175 6.84 15.40 31.52
CA ASP A 175 6.69 16.05 30.22
C ASP A 175 5.27 15.82 29.71
N ARG A 176 4.62 16.88 29.24
CA ARG A 176 3.24 16.82 28.73
C ARG A 176 3.10 17.67 27.47
N GLY A 177 2.29 17.20 26.52
CA GLY A 177 1.90 17.96 25.33
C GLY A 177 2.35 17.35 24.00
N MET A 178 1.81 17.89 22.90
CA MET A 178 1.85 17.27 21.57
C MET A 178 3.22 17.29 20.85
N HIS A 179 4.18 18.10 21.32
CA HIS A 179 5.44 18.40 20.62
C HIS A 179 6.69 18.06 21.46
N SER A 180 6.60 16.96 22.22
CA SER A 180 7.60 16.51 23.19
C SER A 180 9.04 16.45 22.63
N ILE A 181 9.29 15.63 21.60
CA ILE A 181 10.62 15.52 20.96
C ILE A 181 11.05 16.84 20.27
N ASP A 182 10.10 17.58 19.68
CA ASP A 182 10.41 18.87 19.03
C ASP A 182 11.01 19.85 20.04
N TRP A 183 10.39 19.98 21.22
CA TRP A 183 10.88 20.82 22.31
C TRP A 183 12.21 20.33 22.86
N ALA A 184 12.37 19.01 23.04
CA ALA A 184 13.62 18.43 23.52
C ALA A 184 14.82 18.78 22.63
N LEU A 185 14.62 18.73 21.31
CA LEU A 185 15.64 19.10 20.31
C LEU A 185 15.93 20.60 20.29
N LEU A 186 14.90 21.46 20.33
CA LEU A 186 15.10 22.92 20.31
C LEU A 186 15.78 23.42 21.58
N GLU A 187 15.39 22.88 22.75
CA GLU A 187 15.97 23.21 24.05
C GLU A 187 17.28 22.49 24.33
N GLN A 188 17.76 21.64 23.40
CA GLN A 188 19.01 20.90 23.50
C GLN A 188 19.11 20.12 24.82
N LYS A 189 18.06 19.38 25.15
CA LYS A 189 18.04 18.54 26.35
C LYS A 189 19.13 17.48 26.27
N ALA A 190 19.83 17.26 27.38
CA ALA A 190 20.87 16.24 27.48
C ALA A 190 20.32 14.82 27.57
N GLU A 191 19.13 14.66 28.15
CA GLU A 191 18.44 13.38 28.35
C GLU A 191 16.98 13.53 27.93
N TRP A 192 16.40 12.48 27.35
CA TRP A 192 14.96 12.38 27.11
C TRP A 192 14.44 10.98 27.45
N GLY A 193 13.19 10.66 27.11
CA GLY A 193 12.60 9.39 27.51
C GLY A 193 11.22 9.14 26.91
N VAL A 194 10.61 8.05 27.37
CA VAL A 194 9.23 7.67 27.09
C VAL A 194 8.54 7.31 28.39
N THR A 195 7.28 7.70 28.52
CA THR A 195 6.44 7.41 29.68
C THR A 195 5.12 6.79 29.21
N VAL A 196 4.69 5.72 29.85
CA VAL A 196 3.38 5.10 29.65
C VAL A 196 2.46 5.56 30.78
N VAL A 197 1.50 6.40 30.43
CA VAL A 197 0.57 7.05 31.36
C VAL A 197 -0.85 6.54 31.15
N GLU A 198 -1.64 6.45 32.21
CA GLU A 198 -3.07 6.18 32.09
C GLU A 198 -3.81 7.41 31.53
N ALA A 199 -4.77 7.19 30.65
CA ALA A 199 -5.56 8.25 30.04
C ALA A 199 -6.36 8.99 31.12
N ALA A 200 -6.33 10.32 31.08
CA ALA A 200 -7.00 11.20 32.02
C ALA A 200 -7.61 12.41 31.30
N LYS A 201 -8.42 13.18 32.04
CA LYS A 201 -9.05 14.41 31.52
C LYS A 201 -8.01 15.45 31.08
N GLU A 202 -6.96 15.61 31.87
CA GLU A 202 -5.80 16.43 31.50
C GLU A 202 -4.81 15.60 30.67
N MET A 203 -4.35 16.19 29.56
CA MET A 203 -3.40 15.56 28.64
C MET A 203 -2.13 15.15 29.37
N ASP A 204 -1.73 13.88 29.20
CA ASP A 204 -0.51 13.28 29.75
C ASP A 204 -0.33 13.44 31.27
N ALA A 205 -1.42 13.66 32.01
CA ALA A 205 -1.40 13.94 33.45
C ALA A 205 -1.75 12.72 34.33
N GLY A 206 -2.11 11.60 33.71
CA GLY A 206 -2.55 10.42 34.46
C GLY A 206 -1.41 9.68 35.17
N PRO A 207 -1.76 8.72 36.04
CA PRO A 207 -0.78 7.87 36.72
C PRO A 207 0.16 7.14 35.75
N ILE A 208 1.41 6.98 36.17
CA ILE A 208 2.50 6.41 35.35
C ILE A 208 2.63 4.91 35.65
N TYR A 209 2.57 4.10 34.59
CA TYR A 209 2.73 2.64 34.66
C TYR A 209 4.12 2.17 34.26
N GLY A 210 4.85 2.95 33.46
CA GLY A 210 6.20 2.59 33.03
C GLY A 210 6.93 3.78 32.43
N THR A 211 8.25 3.82 32.55
CA THR A 211 9.07 4.88 31.97
C THR A 211 10.45 4.34 31.60
N GLN A 212 11.08 4.94 30.60
CA GLN A 212 12.45 4.63 30.18
C GLN A 212 13.12 5.86 29.58
N ASN A 213 14.25 6.28 30.16
CA ASN A 213 15.06 7.38 29.65
C ASN A 213 16.15 6.90 28.68
N PHE A 214 16.68 7.85 27.89
CA PHE A 214 17.82 7.70 26.99
C PHE A 214 18.59 9.02 26.83
N PRO A 215 19.93 8.98 26.64
CA PRO A 215 20.74 10.18 26.44
C PRO A 215 20.55 10.78 25.04
N LEU A 216 20.70 12.10 24.95
CA LEU A 216 20.69 12.89 23.71
C LEU A 216 22.00 13.65 23.50
N ASP A 217 22.67 14.08 24.57
CA ASP A 217 23.95 14.81 24.54
C ASP A 217 25.11 13.99 23.99
N THR A 218 25.05 12.66 24.08
CA THR A 218 26.07 11.76 23.53
C THR A 218 25.91 11.51 22.03
N LEU A 219 24.83 11.98 21.40
CA LEU A 219 24.53 11.69 19.99
C LEU A 219 25.26 12.66 19.06
N LEU A 220 25.66 12.15 17.89
CA LEU A 220 26.28 12.98 16.87
C LEU A 220 25.25 13.96 16.29
N PRO A 221 25.65 15.17 15.84
CA PRO A 221 24.72 16.13 15.25
C PRO A 221 23.85 15.57 14.10
N ALA A 222 24.39 14.67 13.27
CA ALA A 222 23.65 14.02 12.19
C ALA A 222 22.59 13.02 12.67
N GLU A 223 22.60 12.62 13.94
CA GLU A 223 21.62 11.74 14.57
C GLU A 223 20.47 12.51 15.24
N LEU A 224 20.64 13.83 15.44
CA LEU A 224 19.70 14.70 16.14
C LEU A 224 18.57 15.23 15.25
N THR A 225 17.89 14.33 14.53
CA THR A 225 16.61 14.64 13.88
C THR A 225 15.45 13.99 14.63
N LYS A 226 14.28 14.63 14.64
CA LYS A 226 13.11 14.10 15.36
C LYS A 226 12.74 12.69 14.89
N SER A 227 12.82 12.42 13.59
CA SER A 227 12.56 11.09 13.03
C SER A 227 13.59 10.03 13.46
N LYS A 228 14.87 10.37 13.53
CA LYS A 228 15.94 9.48 14.02
C LYS A 228 15.83 9.21 15.50
N ILE A 229 15.61 10.24 16.33
CA ILE A 229 15.39 10.10 17.77
C ILE A 229 14.16 9.22 18.02
N TYR A 230 13.05 9.49 17.33
CA TYR A 230 11.84 8.69 17.48
C TYR A 230 12.09 7.21 17.20
N ARG A 231 12.74 6.87 16.09
CA ARG A 231 12.93 5.47 15.66
C ARG A 231 14.03 4.75 16.44
N ASN A 232 15.19 5.36 16.61
CA ASN A 232 16.38 4.69 17.14
C ASN A 232 16.48 4.75 18.67
N HIS A 233 15.74 5.66 19.32
CA HIS A 233 15.82 5.85 20.78
C HIS A 233 14.44 5.77 21.45
N ALA A 234 13.45 6.54 20.98
CA ALA A 234 12.14 6.56 21.60
C ALA A 234 11.38 5.24 21.44
N VAL A 235 11.41 4.58 20.27
CA VAL A 235 10.74 3.28 20.10
C VAL A 235 11.34 2.19 20.99
N PRO A 236 12.68 1.94 21.01
CA PRO A 236 13.25 0.98 21.96
C PRO A 236 12.92 1.29 23.42
N ALA A 237 12.92 2.58 23.81
CA ALA A 237 12.51 2.98 25.15
C ALA A 237 11.01 2.73 25.42
N ALA A 238 10.15 3.00 24.44
CA ALA A 238 8.72 2.73 24.51
C ALA A 238 8.42 1.25 24.70
N LEU A 239 9.13 0.35 24.01
CA LEU A 239 8.93 -1.10 24.18
C LEU A 239 9.24 -1.53 25.62
N LYS A 240 10.33 -1.03 26.21
CA LYS A 240 10.68 -1.28 27.62
C LYS A 240 9.63 -0.71 28.57
N ALA A 241 9.17 0.51 28.33
CA ALA A 241 8.15 1.16 29.17
C ALA A 241 6.78 0.46 29.06
N ILE A 242 6.38 0.00 27.87
CA ILE A 242 5.16 -0.80 27.65
C ILE A 242 5.27 -2.14 28.36
N HIS A 243 6.41 -2.82 28.24
CA HIS A 243 6.65 -4.06 28.96
C HIS A 243 6.51 -3.86 30.47
N GLN A 244 7.19 -2.86 31.02
CA GLN A 244 7.07 -2.51 32.45
C GLN A 244 5.63 -2.21 32.85
N ALA A 245 4.88 -1.48 32.03
CA ALA A 245 3.48 -1.18 32.30
C ALA A 245 2.60 -2.43 32.36
N ILE A 246 2.82 -3.40 31.47
CA ILE A 246 2.06 -4.65 31.46
C ILE A 246 2.45 -5.53 32.65
N THR A 247 3.75 -5.64 32.96
CA THR A 247 4.22 -6.34 34.16
C THR A 247 3.55 -5.75 35.41
N ASN A 248 3.56 -4.43 35.56
CA ASN A 248 2.93 -3.74 36.69
C ASN A 248 1.42 -4.01 36.77
N ILE A 249 0.72 -4.10 35.64
CA ILE A 249 -0.71 -4.45 35.62
C ILE A 249 -0.94 -5.89 36.08
N VAL A 250 -0.16 -6.84 35.56
CA VAL A 250 -0.29 -8.27 35.89
C VAL A 250 0.06 -8.52 37.35
N GLU A 251 1.09 -7.86 37.87
CA GLU A 251 1.55 -7.96 39.26
C GLU A 251 0.75 -7.05 40.22
N GLN A 252 -0.22 -6.29 39.71
CA GLN A 252 -1.06 -5.36 40.48
C GLN A 252 -0.25 -4.28 41.25
N VAL A 253 0.88 -3.87 40.69
CA VAL A 253 1.69 -2.77 41.19
C VAL A 253 0.93 -1.46 40.98
N GLN A 254 0.82 -0.65 42.03
CA GLN A 254 0.14 0.65 41.95
C GLN A 254 0.92 1.61 41.05
N PRO A 255 0.24 2.32 40.11
CA PRO A 255 0.91 3.29 39.26
C PRO A 255 1.34 4.52 40.08
N ILE A 256 2.39 5.19 39.61
CA ILE A 256 2.97 6.35 40.30
C ILE A 256 2.17 7.60 39.89
N PRO A 257 1.53 8.34 40.82
CA PRO A 257 0.89 9.60 40.49
C PRO A 257 1.91 10.63 39.99
N LEU A 258 1.52 11.47 39.04
CA LEU A 258 2.36 12.57 38.60
C LEU A 258 2.44 13.64 39.71
N ASP A 259 3.64 13.87 40.24
CA ASP A 259 3.90 14.86 41.30
C ASP A 259 5.06 15.79 40.92
N TYR A 260 4.72 17.03 40.56
CA TYR A 260 5.72 18.06 40.20
C TYR A 260 6.53 18.58 41.40
N SER A 261 6.14 18.27 42.64
CA SER A 261 6.95 18.62 43.82
C SER A 261 8.14 17.69 44.01
N ASN A 262 8.12 16.51 43.38
CA ASN A 262 9.22 15.56 43.43
C ASN A 262 10.39 16.03 42.53
N PRO A 263 11.61 16.24 43.07
CA PRO A 263 12.78 16.68 42.30
C PRO A 263 13.20 15.73 41.17
N ALA A 264 12.79 14.45 41.21
CA ALA A 264 13.07 13.49 40.15
C ALA A 264 12.21 13.74 38.89
N VAL A 265 11.11 14.48 39.00
CA VAL A 265 10.23 14.84 37.87
C VAL A 265 10.82 16.05 37.14
N LYS A 266 11.59 15.77 36.09
CA LYS A 266 12.28 16.80 35.30
C LYS A 266 11.45 17.39 34.16
N GLY A 267 10.39 16.70 33.73
CA GLY A 267 9.54 17.15 32.63
C GLY A 267 8.56 18.24 33.06
N THR A 268 8.01 18.98 32.10
CA THR A 268 7.01 20.03 32.34
C THR A 268 5.93 20.04 31.26
N LEU A 269 4.79 20.69 31.54
CA LEU A 269 3.79 20.95 30.50
C LEU A 269 4.35 21.93 29.47
N LYS A 270 4.43 21.50 28.21
CA LYS A 270 4.88 22.33 27.09
C LYS A 270 3.69 22.83 26.27
N PRO A 271 3.69 24.11 25.85
CA PRO A 271 2.66 24.61 24.95
C PRO A 271 2.78 23.95 23.57
N THR A 272 1.68 23.97 22.82
CA THR A 272 1.70 23.62 21.40
C THR A 272 2.66 24.56 20.67
N MET A 273 3.68 23.98 20.04
CA MET A 273 4.72 24.72 19.32
C MET A 273 4.11 25.51 18.15
N LYS A 274 4.31 26.82 18.17
CA LYS A 274 3.93 27.76 17.13
C LYS A 274 5.03 27.85 16.08
N HIS A 275 4.68 28.38 14.91
CA HIS A 275 5.65 28.66 13.86
C HIS A 275 6.78 29.61 14.30
N SER A 276 6.44 30.63 15.09
CA SER A 276 7.39 31.61 15.64
C SER A 276 8.48 30.97 16.51
N ASP A 277 8.17 29.85 17.18
CA ASP A 277 9.08 29.22 18.14
C ASP A 277 10.28 28.55 17.45
N CYS A 278 10.12 28.23 16.15
CA CYS A 278 11.15 27.58 15.34
C CYS A 278 11.49 28.37 14.06
N ALA A 279 11.07 29.63 13.93
CA ALA A 279 11.32 30.43 12.73
C ALA A 279 12.83 30.62 12.48
N ILE A 280 13.26 30.51 11.22
CA ILE A 280 14.66 30.76 10.84
C ILE A 280 14.84 32.26 10.61
N ASN A 281 15.86 32.82 11.26
CA ASN A 281 16.41 34.12 10.91
C ASN A 281 17.68 33.90 10.07
N TRP A 282 17.53 33.93 8.75
CA TRP A 282 18.62 33.65 7.81
C TRP A 282 19.81 34.64 7.90
N GLU A 283 19.62 35.80 8.52
CA GLU A 283 20.68 36.79 8.74
C GLU A 283 21.48 36.54 10.03
N CYS A 284 20.90 35.87 11.03
CA CYS A 284 21.51 35.72 12.35
C CYS A 284 21.75 34.27 12.79
N ASP A 285 20.94 33.33 12.32
CA ASP A 285 21.08 31.93 12.68
C ASP A 285 22.27 31.31 11.94
N ASP A 286 23.18 30.70 12.70
CA ASP A 286 24.27 29.87 12.18
C ASP A 286 23.76 28.55 11.57
N ALA A 287 24.59 27.87 10.78
CA ALA A 287 24.20 26.64 10.09
C ALA A 287 23.74 25.56 11.07
N LYS A 288 24.39 25.47 12.24
CA LYS A 288 24.00 24.54 13.32
C LYS A 288 22.59 24.82 13.84
N THR A 289 22.25 26.08 14.06
CA THR A 289 20.92 26.50 14.53
C THR A 289 19.86 26.28 13.47
N VAL A 290 20.14 26.60 12.21
CA VAL A 290 19.23 26.34 11.09
C VAL A 290 18.94 24.84 10.96
N VAL A 291 20.00 24.02 10.93
CA VAL A 291 19.86 22.55 10.85
C VAL A 291 19.10 22.01 12.06
N ARG A 292 19.37 22.47 13.29
CA ARG A 292 18.64 22.06 14.49
C ARG A 292 17.16 22.39 14.41
N LYS A 293 16.81 23.63 14.00
CA LYS A 293 15.41 24.06 13.85
C LYS A 293 14.67 23.20 12.81
N ILE A 294 15.28 22.92 11.66
CA ILE A 294 14.70 22.05 10.63
C ILE A 294 14.58 20.60 11.17
N SER A 295 15.63 20.09 11.81
CA SER A 295 15.70 18.72 12.33
C SER A 295 14.67 18.44 13.44
N ALA A 296 14.37 19.44 14.27
CA ALA A 296 13.32 19.36 15.30
C ALA A 296 11.91 19.17 14.71
N ARG A 297 11.71 19.58 13.45
CA ARG A 297 10.43 19.49 12.73
C ARG A 297 10.42 18.39 11.66
N ASP A 298 11.51 17.65 11.50
CA ASP A 298 11.66 16.57 10.51
C ASP A 298 11.32 15.21 11.12
N SER A 299 10.29 14.48 10.69
CA SER A 299 9.68 14.51 9.35
C SER A 299 8.28 15.10 9.30
N ASN A 300 7.72 15.55 10.41
CA ASN A 300 6.41 16.19 10.45
C ASN A 300 6.34 17.14 11.65
N PRO A 301 5.82 18.37 11.48
CA PRO A 301 5.15 18.91 10.28
C PRO A 301 6.08 19.54 9.23
N GLY A 302 7.39 19.57 9.47
CA GLY A 302 8.34 20.40 8.71
C GLY A 302 8.46 21.80 9.27
N LEU A 303 9.59 22.44 9.02
CA LEU A 303 9.79 23.83 9.41
C LEU A 303 9.24 24.73 8.31
N LEU A 304 8.26 25.56 8.62
CA LEU A 304 7.69 26.50 7.65
C LEU A 304 8.59 27.72 7.50
N ASP A 305 8.87 28.11 6.26
CA ASP A 305 9.39 29.41 5.87
C ASP A 305 8.34 30.09 4.97
N ASP A 306 7.83 31.26 5.38
CA ASP A 306 6.73 31.92 4.70
C ASP A 306 7.13 32.62 3.39
N LYS A 307 8.42 32.80 3.13
CA LYS A 307 8.93 33.54 1.98
C LYS A 307 10.21 32.92 1.43
N LEU A 308 10.31 31.59 1.41
CA LEU A 308 11.45 30.94 0.78
C LEU A 308 11.30 31.09 -0.72
N PHE A 309 12.15 31.95 -1.30
CA PHE A 309 12.17 32.25 -2.74
C PHE A 309 10.85 32.82 -3.30
N GLY A 310 10.03 33.43 -2.44
CA GLY A 310 8.74 34.02 -2.78
C GLY A 310 7.53 33.11 -2.52
N GLU A 311 7.75 31.88 -2.04
CA GLU A 311 6.69 30.92 -1.73
C GLU A 311 6.74 30.49 -0.25
N ARG A 312 5.58 30.03 0.25
CA ARG A 312 5.48 29.41 1.57
C ARG A 312 5.87 27.93 1.47
N MET A 313 6.96 27.54 2.11
CA MET A 313 7.56 26.21 1.99
C MET A 313 7.85 25.59 3.36
N TYR A 314 7.57 24.30 3.52
CA TYR A 314 8.08 23.49 4.61
C TYR A 314 9.42 22.86 4.22
N LEU A 315 10.42 22.93 5.11
CA LEU A 315 11.80 22.50 4.90
C LEU A 315 12.11 21.21 5.66
N TYR A 316 12.93 20.35 5.06
CA TYR A 316 13.32 19.04 5.58
C TYR A 316 14.74 18.64 5.15
N GLY A 317 15.32 17.68 5.86
CA GLY A 317 16.60 17.05 5.54
C GLY A 317 17.71 18.07 5.36
N ALA A 318 17.98 18.84 6.42
CA ALA A 318 18.99 19.88 6.40
C ALA A 318 20.38 19.32 6.77
N HIS A 319 21.42 19.78 6.07
CA HIS A 319 22.81 19.41 6.34
C HIS A 319 23.71 20.64 6.36
N ILE A 320 24.73 20.62 7.21
CA ILE A 320 25.76 21.67 7.27
C ILE A 320 26.68 21.53 6.05
N GLU A 321 27.10 22.65 5.49
CA GLU A 321 28.13 22.73 4.45
C GLU A 321 29.36 23.50 4.95
N ASN A 322 30.50 22.83 4.98
CA ASN A 322 31.79 23.30 5.49
C ASN A 322 32.93 23.20 4.44
N LEU A 323 32.71 22.53 3.30
CA LEU A 323 33.69 22.35 2.24
C LEU A 323 33.61 23.46 1.18
N ILE A 324 32.42 23.98 0.93
CA ILE A 324 32.16 25.03 -0.06
C ILE A 324 32.32 26.40 0.60
N LYS A 325 33.18 27.24 0.00
CA LYS A 325 33.34 28.63 0.44
C LYS A 325 32.21 29.50 -0.10
N THR A 326 31.69 30.37 0.75
CA THR A 326 30.64 31.30 0.35
C THR A 326 31.20 32.42 -0.54
N PRO A 327 30.54 32.77 -1.66
CA PRO A 327 30.95 33.91 -2.48
C PRO A 327 30.96 35.22 -1.69
N PRO A 328 31.92 36.13 -1.92
CA PRO A 328 31.92 37.45 -1.27
C PRO A 328 30.64 38.23 -1.56
N GLY A 329 30.09 38.91 -0.55
CA GLY A 329 28.88 39.72 -0.68
C GLY A 329 27.55 38.94 -0.67
N THR A 330 27.60 37.61 -0.45
CA THR A 330 26.41 36.78 -0.24
C THR A 330 25.64 37.29 1.00
N GLN A 331 24.32 37.39 0.90
CA GLN A 331 23.43 37.71 2.02
C GLN A 331 22.81 36.44 2.61
N GLY A 332 22.10 36.53 3.73
CA GLY A 332 21.29 35.41 4.21
C GLY A 332 20.20 35.04 3.19
N LYS A 333 19.82 33.76 3.19
CA LYS A 333 18.72 33.23 2.36
C LYS A 333 18.93 33.31 0.85
N GLN A 334 20.18 33.30 0.39
CA GLN A 334 20.51 33.23 -1.03
C GLN A 334 20.73 31.79 -1.48
N LEU A 335 20.25 31.47 -2.68
CA LEU A 335 20.39 30.16 -3.31
C LEU A 335 21.69 30.11 -4.11
N LEU A 336 22.57 29.16 -3.81
CA LEU A 336 23.94 29.16 -4.34
C LEU A 336 24.30 27.96 -5.22
N GLY A 337 23.53 26.88 -5.16
CA GLY A 337 23.83 25.68 -5.95
C GLY A 337 22.89 24.52 -5.67
N GLN A 338 23.07 23.45 -6.43
CA GLN A 338 22.29 22.22 -6.33
C GLN A 338 23.21 20.99 -6.38
N ARG A 339 22.73 19.90 -5.79
CA ARG A 339 23.36 18.57 -5.84
C ARG A 339 22.31 17.52 -5.53
N ASP A 340 22.19 16.50 -6.38
CA ASP A 340 21.36 15.30 -6.12
C ASP A 340 19.95 15.61 -5.56
N GLY A 341 19.27 16.59 -6.16
CA GLY A 341 17.91 16.99 -5.74
C GLY A 341 17.84 17.99 -4.58
N ALA A 342 18.96 18.25 -3.89
CA ALA A 342 19.09 19.23 -2.82
C ALA A 342 19.49 20.61 -3.34
N ILE A 343 19.20 21.63 -2.54
CA ILE A 343 19.58 23.03 -2.77
C ILE A 343 20.51 23.54 -1.67
N LEU A 344 21.45 24.41 -2.04
CA LEU A 344 22.39 25.07 -1.12
C LEU A 344 21.94 26.49 -0.84
N VAL A 345 21.70 26.80 0.44
CA VAL A 345 21.19 28.10 0.89
C VAL A 345 22.15 28.72 1.90
N SER A 346 22.40 30.01 1.79
CA SER A 346 23.22 30.77 2.73
C SER A 346 22.45 31.15 4.00
N CYS A 347 23.16 31.20 5.14
CA CYS A 347 22.67 31.62 6.45
C CYS A 347 23.73 32.48 7.17
N ASN A 348 23.44 32.93 8.40
CA ASN A 348 24.32 33.81 9.19
C ASN A 348 24.81 35.04 8.40
N GLY A 349 23.91 35.69 7.67
CA GLY A 349 24.22 36.86 6.85
C GLY A 349 25.16 36.53 5.69
N GLY A 350 25.07 35.31 5.16
CA GLY A 350 25.89 34.85 4.03
C GLY A 350 27.25 34.27 4.41
N LYS A 351 27.53 34.02 5.69
CA LYS A 351 28.82 33.48 6.14
C LYS A 351 28.88 31.96 6.11
N GLU A 352 27.75 31.31 6.28
CA GLU A 352 27.64 29.86 6.41
C GLU A 352 26.58 29.30 5.48
N LEU A 353 26.69 28.01 5.16
CA LEU A 353 25.87 27.36 4.15
C LEU A 353 25.15 26.14 4.71
N VAL A 354 23.91 25.93 4.27
CA VAL A 354 23.11 24.75 4.60
C VAL A 354 22.51 24.14 3.34
N TRP A 355 22.56 22.81 3.25
CA TRP A 355 21.79 22.06 2.26
C TRP A 355 20.38 21.82 2.77
N ILE A 356 19.40 21.92 1.89
CA ILE A 356 18.02 21.50 2.13
C ILE A 356 17.68 20.47 1.06
N THR A 357 17.49 19.21 1.47
CA THR A 357 17.28 18.11 0.51
C THR A 357 15.83 18.02 0.03
N HIS A 358 14.87 18.34 0.89
CA HIS A 358 13.44 18.18 0.59
C HIS A 358 12.62 19.38 1.03
N MET A 359 11.60 19.70 0.25
CA MET A 359 10.62 20.73 0.57
C MET A 359 9.18 20.26 0.32
N LYS A 360 8.21 20.99 0.87
CA LYS A 360 6.77 20.84 0.58
C LYS A 360 6.11 22.22 0.54
N ARG A 361 5.40 22.55 -0.53
CA ARG A 361 4.58 23.78 -0.61
C ARG A 361 3.53 23.81 0.49
N ALA A 362 3.31 24.96 1.14
CA ALA A 362 2.35 25.10 2.23
C ALA A 362 0.90 25.30 1.76
N THR A 363 0.36 24.31 1.03
CA THR A 363 -1.05 24.27 0.58
C THR A 363 -1.71 22.95 0.99
N ASN A 364 -3.04 22.87 0.85
CA ASN A 364 -3.84 21.75 1.38
C ASN A 364 -3.62 20.40 0.67
N SER A 365 -3.01 20.39 -0.52
CA SER A 365 -2.92 19.21 -1.40
C SER A 365 -1.50 18.92 -1.87
N THR A 366 -0.50 19.07 -1.00
CA THR A 366 0.92 18.87 -1.34
C THR A 366 1.61 17.84 -0.47
N PHE A 367 2.70 17.30 -1.01
CA PHE A 367 3.57 16.32 -0.39
C PHE A 367 5.03 16.75 -0.52
N LYS A 368 5.92 15.99 0.11
CA LYS A 368 7.36 16.29 0.08
C LYS A 368 7.97 15.84 -1.22
N LEU A 369 8.83 16.67 -1.79
CA LEU A 369 9.63 16.37 -2.97
C LEU A 369 11.09 16.79 -2.73
N PRO A 370 12.04 16.26 -3.49
CA PRO A 370 13.37 16.85 -3.61
C PRO A 370 13.26 18.35 -3.88
N SER A 371 14.09 19.14 -3.20
CA SER A 371 14.01 20.61 -3.23
C SER A 371 14.04 21.18 -4.65
N THR A 372 14.87 20.61 -5.54
CA THR A 372 14.99 21.08 -6.93
C THR A 372 13.72 20.90 -7.75
N MET A 373 12.88 19.90 -7.44
CA MET A 373 11.60 19.67 -8.15
C MET A 373 10.54 20.74 -7.82
N LEU A 374 10.77 21.56 -6.81
CA LEU A 374 9.87 22.63 -6.40
C LEU A 374 10.35 24.02 -6.84
N LEU A 375 11.54 24.12 -7.44
CA LEU A 375 12.01 25.35 -8.07
C LEU A 375 11.43 25.48 -9.50
N ASP A 376 11.24 26.72 -9.95
CA ASP A 376 10.93 26.97 -11.36
C ASP A 376 12.12 26.64 -12.27
N ARG A 377 11.82 26.35 -13.53
CA ARG A 377 12.82 25.87 -14.51
C ARG A 377 13.94 26.89 -14.74
N ASP A 378 13.63 28.19 -14.70
CA ASP A 378 14.61 29.25 -14.95
C ASP A 378 15.61 29.38 -13.79
N ARG A 379 15.13 29.34 -12.54
CA ARG A 379 16.01 29.29 -11.36
C ARG A 379 16.87 28.04 -11.33
N LEU A 380 16.30 26.88 -11.66
CA LEU A 380 17.05 25.63 -11.65
C LEU A 380 18.13 25.60 -12.73
N ALA A 381 17.84 26.14 -13.93
CA ALA A 381 18.79 26.19 -15.04
C ALA A 381 19.99 27.12 -14.78
N THR A 382 19.81 28.15 -13.95
CA THR A 382 20.90 29.08 -13.57
C THR A 382 21.70 28.61 -12.36
N LEU A 383 21.24 27.59 -11.65
CA LEU A 383 21.89 27.10 -10.43
C LEU A 383 23.05 26.14 -10.75
N PRO A 384 24.27 26.41 -10.26
CA PRO A 384 25.39 25.53 -10.52
C PRO A 384 25.18 24.15 -9.89
N TYR A 385 25.45 23.09 -10.65
CA TYR A 385 25.52 21.74 -10.14
C TYR A 385 26.88 21.50 -9.48
N LEU A 386 26.88 21.31 -8.16
CA LEU A 386 28.09 21.19 -7.35
C LEU A 386 28.47 19.72 -7.24
N THR A 387 29.36 19.24 -8.10
CA THR A 387 29.79 17.83 -8.10
C THR A 387 30.57 17.44 -6.84
N ILE A 388 30.48 16.16 -6.47
CA ILE A 388 31.27 15.54 -5.41
C ILE A 388 31.58 14.09 -5.83
N GLY A 389 32.78 13.60 -5.50
CA GLY A 389 33.18 12.22 -5.77
C GLY A 389 32.75 11.26 -4.66
N PHE A 390 32.70 9.96 -4.95
CA PHE A 390 32.26 8.94 -4.00
C PHE A 390 33.22 8.68 -2.84
N THR A 391 34.50 9.06 -2.96
CA THR A 391 35.52 8.93 -1.89
C THR A 391 35.47 10.04 -0.85
N THR A 392 34.72 11.12 -1.11
CA THR A 392 34.65 12.25 -0.18
C THR A 392 33.72 11.88 0.96
N VAL A 393 34.31 11.49 2.09
CA VAL A 393 33.57 11.07 3.29
C VAL A 393 32.87 12.28 3.91
N PRO A 394 31.53 12.34 3.92
CA PRO A 394 30.80 13.41 4.59
C PRO A 394 30.79 13.12 6.09
N THR A 395 31.90 13.30 6.78
CA THR A 395 31.86 13.42 8.25
C THR A 395 31.27 14.78 8.60
N ASN A 396 29.95 14.92 8.42
CA ASN A 396 29.13 16.11 8.71
C ASN A 396 29.58 17.42 8.03
N ALA A 397 30.46 17.34 7.03
CA ALA A 397 31.06 18.50 6.40
C ALA A 397 30.31 18.98 5.15
N THR A 398 29.50 18.14 4.51
CA THR A 398 28.70 18.49 3.32
C THR A 398 27.57 17.49 3.13
N PHE A 399 26.59 17.82 2.29
CA PHE A 399 25.59 16.84 1.84
C PHE A 399 26.19 15.92 0.76
N ASN A 400 26.24 14.64 1.08
CA ASN A 400 26.52 13.57 0.13
C ASN A 400 25.71 12.33 0.53
N GLU A 401 24.80 11.90 -0.34
CA GLU A 401 23.90 10.77 -0.05
C GLU A 401 24.49 9.42 -0.45
N VAL A 402 25.48 9.36 -1.34
CA VAL A 402 26.16 8.13 -1.79
C VAL A 402 27.68 8.30 -1.73
N TYR A 403 28.35 7.47 -0.95
CA TYR A 403 29.82 7.49 -0.82
C TYR A 403 30.35 6.13 -0.37
N TYR A 404 31.64 5.89 -0.51
CA TYR A 404 32.27 4.72 0.09
C TYR A 404 33.48 5.05 0.94
N THR A 405 33.74 4.19 1.91
CA THR A 405 35.01 4.15 2.66
C THR A 405 35.68 2.81 2.45
N GLN A 406 37.01 2.78 2.48
CA GLN A 406 37.77 1.55 2.35
C GLN A 406 38.60 1.31 3.61
N LYS A 407 38.48 0.11 4.18
CA LYS A 407 39.30 -0.37 5.31
C LYS A 407 39.98 -1.68 4.87
N GLY A 408 41.25 -1.60 4.49
CA GLY A 408 41.98 -2.74 3.92
C GLY A 408 41.29 -3.26 2.65
N ASN A 409 40.88 -4.52 2.67
CA ASN A 409 40.24 -5.21 1.54
C ASN A 409 38.71 -5.10 1.55
N ILE A 410 38.13 -4.28 2.44
CA ILE A 410 36.70 -4.14 2.62
C ILE A 410 36.29 -2.72 2.22
N ILE A 411 35.29 -2.62 1.35
CA ILE A 411 34.63 -1.35 0.98
C ILE A 411 33.28 -1.27 1.70
N PHE A 412 33.02 -0.17 2.37
CA PHE A 412 31.70 0.18 2.91
C PHE A 412 31.05 1.21 2.00
N LEU A 413 30.06 0.78 1.21
CA LEU A 413 29.28 1.63 0.33
C LEU A 413 28.03 2.12 1.06
N HIS A 414 28.00 3.41 1.36
CA HIS A 414 26.93 4.11 2.06
C HIS A 414 25.97 4.75 1.07
N PHE A 415 24.67 4.57 1.33
CA PHE A 415 23.59 5.24 0.60
C PHE A 415 22.47 5.58 1.59
N SER A 416 22.29 6.86 1.91
CA SER A 416 21.34 7.29 2.94
C SER A 416 20.25 8.17 2.36
N PHE A 417 19.41 7.58 1.51
CA PHE A 417 18.30 8.29 0.89
C PHE A 417 17.22 8.68 1.91
N TYR A 418 16.62 9.85 1.70
CA TYR A 418 15.62 10.40 2.61
C TYR A 418 14.39 9.46 2.72
N ASN A 419 14.01 9.10 3.95
CA ASN A 419 13.01 8.06 4.24
C ASN A 419 13.29 6.67 3.61
N GLY A 420 14.50 6.40 3.14
CA GLY A 420 14.86 5.17 2.43
C GLY A 420 14.19 4.99 1.07
N ALA A 421 13.47 6.00 0.56
CA ALA A 421 12.84 5.96 -0.75
C ALA A 421 13.89 6.23 -1.84
N MET A 422 13.88 5.45 -2.92
CA MET A 422 14.91 5.47 -3.97
C MET A 422 14.32 5.99 -5.27
N SER A 423 14.60 7.24 -5.64
CA SER A 423 14.18 7.80 -6.94
C SER A 423 14.97 7.15 -8.09
N THR A 424 14.49 7.33 -9.32
CA THR A 424 15.21 6.90 -10.53
C THR A 424 16.65 7.43 -10.55
N THR A 425 16.84 8.72 -10.25
CA THR A 425 18.16 9.37 -10.24
C THR A 425 19.05 8.87 -9.11
N GLN A 426 18.50 8.61 -7.92
CA GLN A 426 19.23 8.03 -6.79
C GLN A 426 19.70 6.60 -7.08
N CYS A 427 18.87 5.79 -7.74
CA CYS A 427 19.25 4.45 -8.17
C CYS A 427 20.39 4.49 -9.18
N GLN A 428 20.32 5.39 -10.17
CA GLN A 428 21.40 5.61 -11.14
C GLN A 428 22.69 6.11 -10.46
N HIS A 429 22.58 6.94 -9.43
CA HIS A 429 23.73 7.41 -8.65
C HIS A 429 24.39 6.26 -7.88
N LEU A 430 23.59 5.42 -7.23
CA LEU A 430 24.07 4.22 -6.53
C LEU A 430 24.68 3.19 -7.50
N LEU A 431 24.09 3.00 -8.68
CA LEU A 431 24.62 2.12 -9.72
C LEU A 431 26.03 2.55 -10.16
N ARG A 432 26.24 3.85 -10.41
CA ARG A 432 27.57 4.39 -10.73
C ARG A 432 28.58 4.16 -9.61
N ALA A 433 28.16 4.32 -8.35
CA ALA A 433 29.03 4.03 -7.21
C ALA A 433 29.37 2.54 -7.13
N LEU A 434 28.40 1.65 -7.40
CA LEU A 434 28.60 0.20 -7.47
C LEU A 434 29.56 -0.20 -8.60
N ASP A 435 29.45 0.45 -9.76
CA ASP A 435 30.40 0.26 -10.86
C ASP A 435 31.83 0.59 -10.41
N GLU A 436 32.03 1.79 -9.85
CA GLU A 436 33.36 2.21 -9.38
C GLU A 436 33.93 1.25 -8.33
N VAL A 437 33.18 0.90 -7.28
CA VAL A 437 33.70 0.01 -6.23
C VAL A 437 33.91 -1.43 -6.70
N SER A 438 33.19 -1.87 -7.75
CA SER A 438 33.37 -3.20 -8.33
C SER A 438 34.72 -3.35 -9.05
N GLU A 439 35.26 -2.26 -9.58
CA GLU A 439 36.52 -2.21 -10.32
C GLU A 439 37.75 -2.07 -9.42
N ILE A 440 37.58 -1.69 -8.14
CA ILE A 440 38.68 -1.58 -7.18
C ILE A 440 39.32 -2.96 -6.93
N GLY A 441 40.56 -3.14 -7.39
CA GLY A 441 41.24 -4.44 -7.47
C GLY A 441 41.69 -5.02 -6.12
N ASN A 442 42.08 -4.17 -5.17
CA ASN A 442 42.48 -4.61 -3.82
C ASN A 442 41.28 -4.90 -2.90
N ALA A 443 40.07 -4.49 -3.28
CA ALA A 443 38.86 -4.81 -2.56
C ALA A 443 38.40 -6.25 -2.84
N LYS A 444 38.02 -6.95 -1.79
CA LYS A 444 37.56 -8.34 -1.81
C LYS A 444 36.12 -8.47 -1.29
N ILE A 445 35.69 -7.55 -0.44
CA ILE A 445 34.36 -7.51 0.16
C ILE A 445 33.76 -6.11 -0.05
N ILE A 446 32.50 -6.04 -0.47
CA ILE A 446 31.70 -4.81 -0.55
C ILE A 446 30.53 -4.93 0.45
N VAL A 447 30.40 -3.95 1.34
CA VAL A 447 29.35 -3.86 2.34
C VAL A 447 28.38 -2.75 1.94
N LEU A 448 27.15 -3.13 1.61
CA LEU A 448 26.03 -2.22 1.34
C LEU A 448 25.47 -1.72 2.67
N CYS A 449 25.66 -0.45 2.99
CA CYS A 449 25.42 0.05 4.35
C CYS A 449 24.05 0.67 4.57
N GLY A 450 23.38 1.16 3.52
CA GLY A 450 22.13 1.93 3.67
C GLY A 450 22.25 3.11 4.63
N GLY A 451 21.13 3.58 5.16
CA GLY A 451 21.06 4.58 6.24
C GLY A 451 20.80 3.97 7.63
N SER A 452 21.13 4.72 8.68
CA SER A 452 20.96 4.28 10.09
C SER A 452 19.50 4.22 10.57
N THR A 453 18.56 4.68 9.76
CA THR A 453 17.12 4.60 10.03
C THR A 453 16.41 3.67 9.06
N TYR A 454 16.82 3.73 7.79
CA TYR A 454 16.32 2.89 6.73
C TYR A 454 17.49 2.36 5.93
N PHE A 455 17.53 1.04 5.71
CA PHE A 455 18.38 0.49 4.68
C PHE A 455 17.83 0.91 3.30
N SER A 456 16.57 0.57 3.02
CA SER A 456 15.79 1.05 1.87
C SER A 456 14.31 0.69 2.04
N ASN A 457 13.41 1.48 1.44
CA ASN A 457 11.98 1.20 1.31
C ASN A 457 11.54 0.98 -0.16
N GLY A 458 12.49 0.90 -1.10
CA GLY A 458 12.21 0.71 -2.52
C GLY A 458 11.79 2.00 -3.24
N VAL A 459 10.85 1.87 -4.19
CA VAL A 459 10.42 2.95 -5.10
C VAL A 459 10.04 4.26 -4.41
N HIS A 460 10.37 5.38 -5.03
CA HIS A 460 10.11 6.71 -4.47
C HIS A 460 8.73 7.24 -4.86
N LEU A 461 7.69 6.75 -4.17
CA LEU A 461 6.28 7.06 -4.45
C LEU A 461 5.98 8.57 -4.54
N ASN A 462 6.65 9.42 -3.76
CA ASN A 462 6.47 10.87 -3.85
C ASN A 462 7.00 11.47 -5.17
N VAL A 463 8.15 10.99 -5.67
CA VAL A 463 8.73 11.48 -6.94
C VAL A 463 7.85 11.03 -8.09
N ILE A 464 7.39 9.77 -8.04
CA ILE A 464 6.39 9.23 -8.98
C ILE A 464 5.13 10.08 -8.98
N GLU A 465 4.56 10.38 -7.81
CA GLU A 465 3.32 11.17 -7.71
C GLU A 465 3.51 12.62 -8.20
N GLY A 466 4.72 13.18 -8.03
CA GLY A 466 5.10 14.51 -8.51
C GLY A 466 5.52 14.59 -9.97
N ALA A 467 5.65 13.47 -10.67
CA ALA A 467 6.04 13.43 -12.08
C ALA A 467 4.89 13.87 -13.01
N GLU A 468 5.26 14.40 -14.18
CA GLU A 468 4.32 14.74 -15.25
C GLU A 468 3.56 13.50 -15.73
N ASP A 469 4.28 12.40 -16.00
CA ASP A 469 3.73 11.07 -16.26
C ASP A 469 4.14 10.09 -15.14
N LYS A 470 3.14 9.66 -14.36
CA LYS A 470 3.33 8.78 -13.19
C LYS A 470 3.62 7.34 -13.60
N TYR A 471 3.12 6.89 -14.75
CA TYR A 471 3.40 5.56 -15.26
C TYR A 471 4.85 5.48 -15.73
N ASP A 472 5.30 6.46 -16.52
CA ASP A 472 6.67 6.49 -17.04
C ASP A 472 7.69 6.61 -15.91
N GLU A 473 7.45 7.46 -14.89
CA GLU A 473 8.35 7.54 -13.73
C GLU A 473 8.31 6.26 -12.89
N SER A 474 7.14 5.62 -12.69
CA SER A 474 7.08 4.31 -12.01
C SER A 474 7.90 3.25 -12.76
N TRP A 475 7.79 3.23 -14.08
CA TRP A 475 8.48 2.29 -14.96
C TRP A 475 9.99 2.53 -14.98
N ALA A 476 10.42 3.79 -15.08
CA ALA A 476 11.83 4.16 -15.00
C ALA A 476 12.41 3.82 -13.62
N ASN A 477 11.68 4.10 -12.54
CA ASN A 477 12.16 3.88 -11.19
C ASN A 477 12.34 2.39 -10.89
N ILE A 478 11.39 1.52 -11.24
CA ILE A 478 11.53 0.08 -10.97
C ILE A 478 12.68 -0.54 -11.79
N ASN A 479 12.86 -0.11 -13.04
CA ASN A 479 13.98 -0.58 -13.86
C ASN A 479 15.32 -0.14 -13.28
N ALA A 480 15.42 1.11 -12.78
CA ALA A 480 16.64 1.61 -12.17
C ALA A 480 16.98 0.85 -10.86
N ILE A 481 15.99 0.44 -10.07
CA ILE A 481 16.23 -0.43 -8.90
C ILE A 481 16.68 -1.82 -9.36
N ASP A 482 16.01 -2.42 -10.35
CA ASP A 482 16.41 -3.73 -10.90
C ASP A 482 17.84 -3.70 -11.47
N ASP A 483 18.28 -2.58 -12.05
CA ASP A 483 19.66 -2.43 -12.52
C ASP A 483 20.68 -2.41 -11.37
N VAL A 484 20.35 -1.75 -10.25
CA VAL A 484 21.15 -1.81 -9.01
C VAL A 484 21.22 -3.24 -8.49
N VAL A 485 20.08 -3.94 -8.40
CA VAL A 485 20.01 -5.33 -7.92
C VAL A 485 20.79 -6.27 -8.84
N PHE A 486 20.64 -6.13 -10.15
CA PHE A 486 21.39 -6.89 -11.13
C PHE A 486 22.90 -6.65 -11.01
N LYS A 487 23.33 -5.40 -10.81
CA LYS A 487 24.74 -5.09 -10.58
C LYS A 487 25.27 -5.79 -9.32
N ILE A 488 24.52 -5.77 -8.22
CA ILE A 488 24.89 -6.49 -6.99
C ILE A 488 25.07 -8.00 -7.27
N MET A 489 24.13 -8.62 -7.99
CA MET A 489 24.15 -10.06 -8.28
C MET A 489 25.22 -10.48 -9.30
N SER A 490 25.59 -9.58 -10.20
CA SER A 490 26.60 -9.79 -11.26
C SER A 490 28.04 -9.53 -10.81
N ILE A 491 28.26 -8.97 -9.62
CA ILE A 491 29.60 -8.92 -9.02
C ILE A 491 29.93 -10.30 -8.44
N ARG A 492 30.75 -11.08 -9.16
CA ARG A 492 31.04 -12.49 -8.82
C ARG A 492 32.44 -12.72 -8.24
N ASN A 493 33.36 -11.78 -8.48
CA ASN A 493 34.75 -11.84 -8.02
C ASN A 493 34.97 -11.20 -6.62
N LYS A 494 33.90 -10.72 -5.99
CA LYS A 494 33.90 -10.12 -4.65
C LYS A 494 32.71 -10.66 -3.86
N LEU A 495 32.85 -10.70 -2.54
CA LEU A 495 31.74 -10.99 -1.64
C LEU A 495 30.95 -9.72 -1.37
N ILE A 496 29.62 -9.80 -1.37
CA ILE A 496 28.71 -8.69 -1.09
C ILE A 496 27.96 -8.97 0.22
N ILE A 497 27.95 -7.99 1.12
CA ILE A 497 27.25 -8.05 2.39
C ILE A 497 26.26 -6.89 2.48
N SER A 498 24.98 -7.14 2.77
CA SER A 498 24.04 -6.10 3.17
C SER A 498 24.04 -5.91 4.68
N ALA A 499 24.32 -4.69 5.12
CA ALA A 499 24.31 -4.27 6.51
C ALA A 499 23.04 -3.46 6.83
N LEU A 500 22.04 -4.11 7.39
CA LEU A 500 20.75 -3.50 7.71
C LEU A 500 20.87 -2.72 9.03
N GLN A 501 21.48 -1.54 8.95
CA GLN A 501 21.55 -0.58 10.05
C GLN A 501 20.16 -0.01 10.37
N GLY A 502 19.34 0.19 9.34
CA GLY A 502 17.98 0.66 9.44
C GLY A 502 16.95 -0.38 8.99
N SER A 503 15.68 -0.08 9.22
CA SER A 503 14.56 -0.90 8.75
C SER A 503 14.50 -0.95 7.23
N ALA A 504 13.89 -2.00 6.68
CA ALA A 504 13.71 -2.13 5.24
C ALA A 504 12.29 -2.60 4.90
N GLY A 505 11.75 -2.11 3.78
CA GLY A 505 10.40 -2.43 3.34
C GLY A 505 10.30 -2.59 1.83
N ALA A 506 9.30 -3.36 1.37
CA ALA A 506 9.01 -3.61 -0.05
C ALA A 506 10.30 -3.96 -0.84
N GLY A 507 10.59 -3.23 -1.92
CA GLY A 507 11.78 -3.44 -2.75
C GLY A 507 13.11 -3.28 -2.01
N GLY A 508 13.13 -2.52 -0.92
CA GLY A 508 14.36 -2.27 -0.18
C GLY A 508 14.89 -3.49 0.56
N ILE A 509 14.02 -4.35 1.11
CA ILE A 509 14.48 -5.62 1.69
C ILE A 509 14.82 -6.63 0.58
N MET A 510 14.05 -6.68 -0.51
CA MET A 510 14.37 -7.60 -1.62
C MET A 510 15.72 -7.27 -2.27
N MET A 511 16.05 -5.97 -2.41
CA MET A 511 17.38 -5.53 -2.82
C MET A 511 18.47 -6.00 -1.85
N ALA A 512 18.22 -5.98 -0.53
CA ALA A 512 19.18 -6.48 0.44
C ALA A 512 19.43 -7.99 0.28
N LEU A 513 18.40 -8.77 -0.06
CA LEU A 513 18.50 -10.22 -0.23
C LEU A 513 19.36 -10.64 -1.43
N ALA A 514 19.67 -9.71 -2.34
CA ALA A 514 20.55 -9.93 -3.48
C ALA A 514 22.04 -10.04 -3.10
N ALA A 515 22.41 -9.57 -1.90
CA ALA A 515 23.75 -9.77 -1.35
C ALA A 515 23.98 -11.25 -0.95
N ASP A 516 25.24 -11.65 -0.88
CA ASP A 516 25.61 -13.02 -0.46
C ASP A 516 25.24 -13.23 1.01
N TYR A 517 25.52 -12.24 1.86
CA TYR A 517 25.13 -12.24 3.27
C TYR A 517 24.34 -10.99 3.65
N VAL A 518 23.37 -11.15 4.54
CA VAL A 518 22.50 -10.11 5.06
C VAL A 518 22.56 -10.13 6.58
N TYR A 519 23.15 -9.09 7.16
CA TYR A 519 23.27 -8.93 8.61
C TYR A 519 22.50 -7.71 9.09
N ALA A 520 21.88 -7.83 10.25
CA ALA A 520 21.06 -6.78 10.83
C ALA A 520 21.47 -6.46 12.27
N ASN A 521 20.98 -5.32 12.77
CA ASN A 521 20.85 -5.12 14.21
C ASN A 521 19.48 -5.59 14.70
N SER A 522 19.37 -5.87 16.01
CA SER A 522 18.17 -6.50 16.59
C SER A 522 16.91 -5.63 16.59
N GLN A 523 17.05 -4.31 16.47
CA GLN A 523 15.95 -3.34 16.70
C GLN A 523 15.18 -2.96 15.43
N ILE A 524 15.56 -3.49 14.26
CA ILE A 524 14.89 -3.16 13.00
C ILE A 524 13.60 -3.96 12.81
N ILE A 525 12.70 -3.40 12.00
CA ILE A 525 11.51 -4.07 11.51
C ILE A 525 11.62 -4.17 9.99
N LEU A 526 11.29 -5.35 9.47
CA LEU A 526 11.27 -5.61 8.04
C LEU A 526 9.82 -5.73 7.57
N ASN A 527 9.51 -5.11 6.44
CA ASN A 527 8.22 -5.24 5.76
C ASN A 527 8.43 -5.89 4.38
N PRO A 528 8.69 -7.22 4.32
CA PRO A 528 9.02 -7.98 3.11
C PRO A 528 7.82 -8.25 2.19
N HIS A 529 7.06 -7.21 1.85
CA HIS A 529 5.86 -7.35 1.04
C HIS A 529 5.53 -6.08 0.25
N TYR A 530 4.81 -6.28 -0.86
CA TYR A 530 4.41 -5.23 -1.80
C TYR A 530 2.88 -5.07 -1.90
N ARG A 531 2.14 -6.14 -1.57
CA ARG A 531 0.70 -6.23 -1.81
C ARG A 531 -0.13 -5.18 -1.07
N GLY A 532 0.34 -4.71 0.09
CA GLY A 532 -0.29 -3.59 0.80
C GLY A 532 -0.37 -2.29 -0.02
N MET A 533 0.43 -2.15 -1.09
CA MET A 533 0.36 -1.05 -2.05
C MET A 533 -0.29 -1.45 -3.39
N GLY A 534 -0.82 -2.68 -3.51
CA GLY A 534 -1.34 -3.22 -4.77
C GLY A 534 -0.26 -3.59 -5.79
N LEU A 535 0.98 -3.77 -5.35
CA LEU A 535 2.12 -4.10 -6.22
C LEU A 535 2.49 -5.59 -6.11
N PHE A 536 2.96 -6.17 -7.22
CA PHE A 536 3.55 -7.50 -7.26
C PHE A 536 4.95 -7.54 -6.63
N GLY A 537 5.78 -6.52 -6.92
CA GLY A 537 7.19 -6.45 -6.54
C GLY A 537 8.14 -6.92 -7.66
N SER A 538 9.35 -6.35 -7.72
CA SER A 538 10.42 -6.73 -8.65
C SER A 538 11.69 -7.05 -7.84
N GLU A 539 12.85 -6.52 -8.21
CA GLU A 539 14.09 -6.69 -7.47
C GLU A 539 14.55 -8.17 -7.41
N TYR A 540 14.21 -8.96 -8.44
CA TYR A 540 14.52 -10.38 -8.56
C TYR A 540 14.04 -11.18 -7.35
N TRP A 541 12.95 -10.74 -6.71
CA TRP A 541 12.46 -11.37 -5.50
C TRP A 541 11.99 -12.81 -5.78
N THR A 542 11.47 -13.11 -6.98
CA THR A 542 11.07 -14.47 -7.37
C THR A 542 12.26 -15.43 -7.50
N TYR A 543 13.48 -14.88 -7.58
CA TYR A 543 14.72 -15.65 -7.48
C TYR A 543 15.28 -15.67 -6.05
N ASN A 544 15.54 -14.50 -5.45
CA ASN A 544 16.28 -14.39 -4.19
C ASN A 544 15.48 -14.85 -2.96
N LEU A 545 14.20 -14.47 -2.86
CA LEU A 545 13.40 -14.76 -1.66
C LEU A 545 13.13 -16.27 -1.50
N PRO A 546 12.68 -17.03 -2.54
CA PRO A 546 12.51 -18.47 -2.42
C PRO A 546 13.79 -19.23 -2.11
N ARG A 547 14.95 -18.76 -2.55
CA ARG A 547 16.25 -19.38 -2.24
C ARG A 547 16.62 -19.25 -0.76
N ARG A 548 16.14 -18.19 -0.09
CA ARG A 548 16.38 -17.94 1.34
C ARG A 548 15.39 -18.67 2.24
N VAL A 549 14.09 -18.53 1.96
CA VAL A 549 13.02 -19.02 2.88
C VAL A 549 12.20 -20.20 2.32
N GLY A 550 12.41 -20.59 1.07
CA GLY A 550 11.59 -21.56 0.34
C GLY A 550 10.32 -20.95 -0.28
N TYR A 551 9.83 -21.51 -1.39
CA TYR A 551 8.70 -20.97 -2.16
C TYR A 551 7.43 -20.74 -1.34
N LYS A 552 7.04 -21.70 -0.50
CA LYS A 552 5.81 -21.60 0.31
C LYS A 552 5.88 -20.41 1.27
N LYS A 553 7.01 -20.25 1.96
CA LYS A 553 7.19 -19.17 2.93
C LYS A 553 7.39 -17.83 2.24
N ALA A 554 8.08 -17.81 1.09
CA ALA A 554 8.22 -16.62 0.25
C ALA A 554 6.84 -16.08 -0.14
N TYR A 555 5.95 -16.94 -0.63
CA TYR A 555 4.57 -16.59 -0.95
C TYR A 555 3.80 -16.14 0.30
N GLU A 556 3.88 -16.88 1.41
CA GLU A 556 3.20 -16.50 2.66
C GLU A 556 3.58 -15.09 3.14
N ILE A 557 4.88 -14.77 3.14
CA ILE A 557 5.40 -13.49 3.62
C ILE A 557 4.96 -12.32 2.73
N THR A 558 5.09 -12.47 1.40
CA THR A 558 4.73 -11.39 0.46
C THR A 558 3.22 -11.17 0.40
N GLU A 559 2.43 -12.18 0.76
CA GLU A 559 0.99 -12.15 0.70
C GLU A 559 0.35 -11.71 2.03
N VAL A 560 0.81 -12.19 3.18
CA VAL A 560 0.17 -11.87 4.48
C VAL A 560 0.37 -10.41 4.89
N CYS A 561 1.38 -9.73 4.34
CA CYS A 561 1.66 -8.31 4.57
C CYS A 561 1.82 -7.90 6.03
N LEU A 562 2.45 -8.77 6.83
CA LEU A 562 2.80 -8.46 8.21
C LEU A 562 4.28 -8.09 8.32
N PRO A 563 4.60 -7.13 9.21
CA PRO A 563 5.98 -6.85 9.54
C PRO A 563 6.61 -8.06 10.27
N VAL A 564 7.92 -8.20 10.16
CA VAL A 564 8.71 -9.19 10.89
C VAL A 564 9.84 -8.52 11.64
N THR A 565 10.16 -9.01 12.83
CA THR A 565 11.36 -8.56 13.57
C THR A 565 12.63 -9.11 12.94
N ALA A 566 13.78 -8.51 13.23
CA ALA A 566 15.08 -9.08 12.85
C ALA A 566 15.23 -10.53 13.33
N LYS A 567 14.76 -10.84 14.55
CA LYS A 567 14.78 -12.20 15.11
C LYS A 567 13.94 -13.18 14.28
N GLN A 568 12.69 -12.84 14.00
CA GLN A 568 11.82 -13.66 13.15
C GLN A 568 12.40 -13.84 11.75
N ALA A 569 12.98 -12.77 11.18
CA ALA A 569 13.64 -12.83 9.89
C ALA A 569 14.82 -13.81 9.89
N HIS A 570 15.61 -13.84 10.97
CA HIS A 570 16.71 -14.81 11.10
C HIS A 570 16.18 -16.24 11.27
N GLU A 571 15.18 -16.43 12.14
CA GLU A 571 14.57 -17.75 12.42
C GLU A 571 13.98 -18.41 11.17
N ILE A 572 13.41 -17.64 10.25
CA ILE A 572 12.85 -18.15 8.99
C ILE A 572 13.88 -18.24 7.84
N GLY A 573 15.14 -17.84 8.08
CA GLY A 573 16.21 -17.83 7.07
C GLY A 573 16.17 -16.65 6.09
N LEU A 574 15.40 -15.59 6.38
CA LEU A 574 15.34 -14.39 5.54
C LEU A 574 16.64 -13.59 5.62
N ILE A 575 17.29 -13.55 6.79
CA ILE A 575 18.60 -12.89 7.00
C ILE A 575 19.58 -13.88 7.65
N ASP A 576 20.88 -13.65 7.41
CA ASP A 576 21.95 -14.56 7.80
C ASP A 576 22.37 -14.40 9.27
N GLY A 577 22.13 -13.22 9.88
CA GLY A 577 22.39 -13.06 11.30
C GLY A 577 22.08 -11.68 11.87
N ILE A 578 22.09 -11.63 13.20
CA ILE A 578 21.96 -10.40 13.99
C ILE A 578 23.28 -10.19 14.73
N LEU A 579 24.04 -9.16 14.38
CA LEU A 579 25.40 -8.96 14.87
C LEU A 579 25.52 -7.89 15.94
N SER A 580 24.51 -7.05 16.10
CA SER A 580 24.50 -5.97 17.08
C SER A 580 23.11 -5.71 17.65
N GLU A 581 23.05 -5.09 18.82
CA GLU A 581 21.78 -4.61 19.37
C GLU A 581 21.27 -3.39 18.60
N LYS A 582 22.19 -2.44 18.31
CA LYS A 582 21.92 -1.12 17.71
C LYS A 582 22.69 -0.91 16.41
N ALA A 583 22.28 0.08 15.62
CA ALA A 583 22.93 0.47 14.37
C ALA A 583 24.43 0.81 14.53
N SER A 584 24.80 1.56 15.56
CA SER A 584 26.17 2.09 15.76
C SER A 584 27.27 1.04 15.94
N GLY A 585 26.92 -0.21 16.25
CA GLY A 585 27.89 -1.32 16.37
C GLY A 585 27.87 -2.32 15.21
N LEU A 586 26.94 -2.18 14.25
CA LEU A 586 26.75 -3.19 13.20
C LEU A 586 27.94 -3.23 12.23
N LEU A 587 28.38 -2.07 11.74
CA LEU A 587 29.44 -2.00 10.74
C LEU A 587 30.80 -2.48 11.28
N ASP A 588 31.10 -2.18 12.55
CA ASP A 588 32.31 -2.67 13.21
C ASP A 588 32.28 -4.20 13.34
N LYS A 589 31.13 -4.77 13.72
CA LYS A 589 30.96 -6.23 13.77
C LYS A 589 31.06 -6.89 12.40
N ILE A 590 30.53 -6.24 11.36
CA ILE A 590 30.70 -6.71 9.98
C ILE A 590 32.16 -6.64 9.55
N GLN A 591 32.89 -5.61 9.97
CA GLN A 591 34.33 -5.51 9.73
C GLN A 591 35.09 -6.66 10.39
N ASP A 592 34.78 -6.97 11.66
CA ASP A 592 35.40 -8.06 12.42
C ASP A 592 35.22 -9.41 11.68
N ILE A 593 33.98 -9.76 11.31
CA ILE A 593 33.70 -11.04 10.62
C ILE A 593 34.30 -11.06 9.21
N SER A 594 34.35 -9.91 8.53
CA SER A 594 34.92 -9.80 7.18
C SER A 594 36.42 -10.04 7.22
N ASN A 595 37.12 -9.50 8.22
CA ASN A 595 38.56 -9.73 8.42
C ASN A 595 38.85 -11.19 8.80
N ALA A 596 38.02 -11.79 9.66
CA ALA A 596 38.12 -13.20 10.01
C ALA A 596 37.93 -14.09 8.78
N LEU A 597 36.93 -13.78 7.94
CA LEU A 597 36.66 -14.52 6.71
C LEU A 597 37.81 -14.39 5.71
N LEU A 598 38.34 -13.19 5.48
CA LEU A 598 39.48 -12.93 4.59
C LEU A 598 40.75 -13.68 5.00
N SER A 599 40.87 -14.01 6.29
CA SER A 599 42.00 -14.74 6.85
C SER A 599 41.77 -16.27 6.89
N SER A 600 40.60 -16.75 6.45
CA SER A 600 40.24 -18.16 6.40
C SER A 600 40.46 -18.76 5.01
N ASP A 601 40.83 -20.04 4.96
CA ASP A 601 40.94 -20.79 3.69
C ASP A 601 39.59 -20.91 2.96
N GLN A 602 38.47 -20.67 3.67
CA GLN A 602 37.12 -20.73 3.10
C GLN A 602 36.83 -19.58 2.13
N PHE A 603 37.51 -18.43 2.25
CA PHE A 603 37.18 -17.27 1.41
C PHE A 603 37.46 -17.53 -0.07
N SER A 604 38.59 -18.18 -0.40
CA SER A 604 38.89 -18.56 -1.79
C SER A 604 37.84 -19.52 -2.35
N ASP A 605 37.39 -20.49 -1.56
CA ASP A 605 36.38 -21.47 -1.96
C ASP A 605 35.03 -20.79 -2.21
N LEU A 606 34.64 -19.83 -1.35
CA LEU A 606 33.43 -19.03 -1.53
C LEU A 606 33.44 -18.27 -2.85
N ILE A 607 34.53 -17.56 -3.16
CA ILE A 607 34.65 -16.78 -4.39
C ILE A 607 34.72 -17.70 -5.62
N GLN A 608 35.42 -18.82 -5.53
CA GLN A 608 35.51 -19.79 -6.62
C GLN A 608 34.13 -20.38 -6.92
N LYS A 609 33.39 -20.83 -5.91
CA LYS A 609 32.03 -21.35 -6.06
C LYS A 609 31.10 -20.28 -6.64
N LYS A 610 31.15 -19.05 -6.10
CA LYS A 610 30.35 -17.92 -6.60
C LYS A 610 30.64 -17.65 -8.08
N THR A 611 31.90 -17.74 -8.50
CA THR A 611 32.32 -17.55 -9.90
C THR A 611 31.88 -18.70 -10.79
N GLN A 612 31.98 -19.95 -10.33
CA GLN A 612 31.56 -21.14 -11.07
C GLN A 612 30.04 -21.17 -11.30
N GLU A 613 29.25 -20.70 -10.34
CA GLU A 613 27.79 -20.54 -10.47
C GLU A 613 27.37 -19.43 -11.44
N SER A 614 28.32 -18.67 -12.01
CA SER A 614 28.06 -17.52 -12.89
C SER A 614 28.05 -17.93 -14.37
N ASP A 615 27.34 -19.00 -14.68
CA ASP A 615 27.21 -19.54 -16.04
C ASP A 615 26.08 -18.85 -16.82
N SER A 616 25.88 -19.24 -18.09
CA SER A 616 24.81 -18.69 -18.93
C SER A 616 23.43 -18.95 -18.33
N LEU A 617 23.22 -20.11 -17.70
CA LEU A 617 21.95 -20.50 -17.11
C LEU A 617 21.56 -19.58 -15.93
N PHE A 618 22.53 -19.16 -15.11
CA PHE A 618 22.33 -18.18 -14.07
C PHE A 618 21.78 -16.87 -14.63
N TYR A 619 22.43 -16.29 -15.66
CA TYR A 619 21.98 -15.04 -16.27
C TYR A 619 20.66 -15.17 -17.03
N GLU A 620 20.43 -16.30 -17.70
CA GLU A 620 19.15 -16.62 -18.33
C GLU A 620 18.01 -16.64 -17.30
N LYS A 621 18.23 -17.26 -16.14
CA LYS A 621 17.23 -17.31 -15.07
C LYS A 621 16.95 -15.93 -14.49
N LEU A 622 17.98 -15.09 -14.31
CA LEU A 622 17.79 -13.71 -13.86
C LEU A 622 16.98 -12.91 -14.90
N ALA A 623 17.29 -13.05 -16.19
CA ALA A 623 16.56 -12.38 -17.26
C ALA A 623 15.08 -12.80 -17.31
N GLU A 624 14.79 -14.09 -17.15
CA GLU A 624 13.42 -14.62 -17.05
C GLU A 624 12.67 -14.02 -15.85
N CYS A 625 13.27 -14.08 -14.66
CA CYS A 625 12.69 -13.50 -13.44
C CYS A 625 12.40 -12.00 -13.60
N ARG A 626 13.37 -11.22 -14.10
CA ARG A 626 13.18 -9.78 -14.35
C ARG A 626 12.04 -9.53 -15.34
N SER A 627 12.00 -10.29 -16.43
CA SER A 627 10.95 -10.15 -17.46
C SER A 627 9.56 -10.41 -16.87
N ASP A 628 9.40 -11.50 -16.12
CA ASP A 628 8.13 -11.89 -15.52
C ASP A 628 7.66 -10.93 -14.43
N GLU A 629 8.58 -10.46 -13.59
CA GLU A 629 8.32 -9.46 -12.55
C GLU A 629 7.92 -8.13 -13.16
N LEU A 630 8.70 -7.62 -14.12
CA LEU A 630 8.42 -6.35 -14.79
C LEU A 630 7.13 -6.38 -15.61
N ALA A 631 6.77 -7.50 -16.23
CA ALA A 631 5.48 -7.64 -16.90
C ALA A 631 4.31 -7.39 -15.93
N LYS A 632 4.34 -8.01 -14.76
CA LYS A 632 3.33 -7.84 -13.70
C LYS A 632 3.35 -6.43 -13.10
N MET A 633 4.53 -5.87 -12.88
CA MET A 633 4.67 -4.49 -12.39
C MET A 633 4.12 -3.47 -13.40
N SER A 634 4.34 -3.69 -14.69
CA SER A 634 3.78 -2.86 -15.77
C SER A 634 2.24 -2.85 -15.75
N GLU A 635 1.62 -3.99 -15.47
CA GLU A 635 0.17 -4.08 -15.27
C GLU A 635 -0.26 -3.33 -14.02
N ASN A 636 0.43 -3.50 -12.88
CA ASN A 636 0.10 -2.80 -11.64
C ASN A 636 0.20 -1.28 -11.78
N PHE A 637 1.19 -0.75 -12.50
CA PHE A 637 1.34 0.69 -12.69
C PHE A 637 0.18 1.31 -13.49
N ARG A 638 -0.47 0.52 -14.36
CA ARG A 638 -1.67 0.94 -15.09
C ARG A 638 -2.95 0.74 -14.28
N ASP A 639 -2.91 -0.03 -13.20
CA ASP A 639 -4.07 -0.32 -12.37
C ASP A 639 -4.55 0.95 -11.63
N PRO A 640 -5.81 1.39 -11.83
CA PRO A 640 -6.38 2.49 -11.06
C PRO A 640 -6.29 2.29 -9.54
N ALA A 641 -6.34 1.05 -9.05
CA ALA A 641 -6.27 0.73 -7.62
C ALA A 641 -4.89 1.08 -7.03
N TYR A 642 -3.80 0.72 -7.72
CA TYR A 642 -2.45 1.13 -7.33
C TYR A 642 -2.31 2.65 -7.36
N ASN A 643 -2.82 3.30 -8.41
CA ASN A 643 -2.75 4.75 -8.53
C ASN A 643 -3.47 5.46 -7.37
N ALA A 644 -4.66 4.97 -6.98
CA ALA A 644 -5.39 5.47 -5.81
C ALA A 644 -4.65 5.19 -4.49
N ALA A 645 -4.06 4.00 -4.33
CA ALA A 645 -3.29 3.63 -3.15
C ALA A 645 -2.04 4.50 -2.99
N ARG A 646 -1.28 4.71 -4.07
CA ARG A 646 -0.12 5.62 -4.11
C ARG A 646 -0.53 7.04 -3.74
N HIS A 647 -1.58 7.56 -4.37
CA HIS A 647 -2.09 8.90 -4.08
C HIS A 647 -2.45 9.03 -2.58
N ALA A 648 -3.21 8.07 -2.04
CA ALA A 648 -3.58 8.05 -0.62
C ALA A 648 -2.36 8.01 0.31
N PHE A 649 -1.34 7.20 -0.02
CA PHE A 649 -0.11 7.09 0.74
C PHE A 649 0.68 8.42 0.75
N VAL A 650 0.92 8.99 -0.43
CA VAL A 650 1.73 10.21 -0.60
C VAL A 650 1.06 11.43 0.04
N HIS A 651 -0.26 11.55 -0.11
CA HIS A 651 -1.05 12.62 0.50
C HIS A 651 -1.43 12.36 1.95
N LYS A 652 -1.04 11.20 2.52
CA LYS A 652 -1.37 10.78 3.89
C LYS A 652 -2.88 10.85 4.15
N ILE A 653 -3.69 10.43 3.17
CA ILE A 653 -5.14 10.38 3.30
C ILE A 653 -5.48 9.40 4.41
N THR A 654 -6.21 9.87 5.43
CA THR A 654 -6.65 9.01 6.53
C THR A 654 -7.63 7.98 5.97
N PRO A 655 -7.39 6.67 6.17
CA PRO A 655 -8.35 5.65 5.78
C PRO A 655 -9.70 5.89 6.45
N LEU A 656 -10.79 5.67 5.72
CA LEU A 656 -12.14 5.81 6.28
C LEU A 656 -12.52 4.67 7.23
N VAL A 657 -11.84 3.53 7.11
CA VAL A 657 -11.94 2.39 8.03
C VAL A 657 -10.56 1.83 8.29
N THR A 658 -10.41 1.09 9.39
CA THR A 658 -9.23 0.27 9.63
C THR A 658 -9.06 -0.75 8.48
N PRO A 659 -7.92 -0.77 7.78
CA PRO A 659 -7.65 -1.74 6.72
C PRO A 659 -7.86 -3.17 7.17
N TRP A 660 -8.39 -4.03 6.30
CA TRP A 660 -8.82 -5.38 6.65
C TRP A 660 -7.71 -6.22 7.31
N HIS A 661 -6.48 -6.15 6.77
CA HIS A 661 -5.35 -6.96 7.24
C HIS A 661 -4.94 -6.58 8.66
N MET A 662 -5.24 -5.35 9.09
CA MET A 662 -5.11 -4.91 10.48
C MET A 662 -6.35 -5.30 11.29
N LYS A 663 -7.54 -5.12 10.73
CA LYS A 663 -8.83 -5.39 11.39
C LYS A 663 -8.97 -6.87 11.77
N CYS A 664 -8.44 -7.80 10.98
CA CYS A 664 -8.46 -9.24 11.28
C CYS A 664 -7.54 -9.66 12.44
N LEU A 665 -6.59 -8.82 12.87
CA LEU A 665 -5.60 -9.23 13.86
C LEU A 665 -6.25 -9.42 15.24
N GLY A 666 -6.01 -10.58 15.84
CA GLY A 666 -6.41 -10.89 17.20
C GLY A 666 -7.93 -10.97 17.44
N ARG A 667 -8.75 -11.14 16.39
CA ARG A 667 -10.21 -11.29 16.51
C ARG A 667 -10.65 -12.75 16.40
N ASP A 668 -11.56 -13.16 17.29
CA ASP A 668 -12.18 -14.49 17.30
C ASP A 668 -13.49 -14.56 16.50
N LYS A 669 -13.97 -13.42 15.98
CA LYS A 669 -15.22 -13.29 15.21
C LYS A 669 -14.96 -12.71 13.83
N ALA A 670 -15.78 -13.14 12.87
CA ALA A 670 -15.84 -12.63 11.52
C ALA A 670 -16.05 -11.12 11.49
N ILE A 671 -15.43 -10.45 10.52
CA ILE A 671 -15.69 -9.04 10.25
C ILE A 671 -17.06 -8.90 9.58
N ARG A 672 -17.91 -8.01 10.12
CA ARG A 672 -19.16 -7.59 9.48
C ARG A 672 -18.87 -6.56 8.38
N VAL A 673 -19.31 -6.84 7.16
CA VAL A 673 -19.34 -5.84 6.07
C VAL A 673 -20.53 -4.91 6.31
N ASP A 674 -20.26 -3.64 6.62
CA ASP A 674 -21.30 -2.61 6.64
C ASP A 674 -21.50 -2.05 5.24
N GLY A 675 -22.52 -2.55 4.54
CA GLY A 675 -22.83 -2.11 3.19
C GLY A 675 -23.47 -0.74 3.11
N ILE A 676 -24.07 -0.24 4.20
CA ILE A 676 -24.64 1.11 4.25
C ILE A 676 -23.50 2.12 4.30
N GLU A 677 -22.55 1.92 5.21
CA GLU A 677 -21.34 2.75 5.32
C GLU A 677 -20.55 2.73 4.00
N PHE A 678 -20.34 1.54 3.43
CA PHE A 678 -19.66 1.39 2.14
C PHE A 678 -20.37 2.17 1.03
N SER A 679 -21.70 2.04 0.93
CA SER A 679 -22.51 2.75 -0.05
C SER A 679 -22.36 4.27 0.11
N GLN A 680 -22.46 4.82 1.32
CA GLN A 680 -22.33 6.26 1.58
C GLN A 680 -20.96 6.80 1.16
N ARG A 681 -19.90 6.02 1.36
CA ARG A 681 -18.55 6.36 0.91
C ARG A 681 -18.47 6.48 -0.61
N CYS A 682 -18.95 5.48 -1.34
CA CYS A 682 -19.00 5.53 -2.81
C CYS A 682 -19.74 6.78 -3.29
N GLN A 683 -20.88 7.08 -2.67
CA GLN A 683 -21.71 8.23 -3.01
C GLN A 683 -21.00 9.57 -2.78
N THR A 684 -20.24 9.69 -1.67
CA THR A 684 -19.47 10.90 -1.37
C THR A 684 -18.38 11.13 -2.41
N ASN A 685 -17.64 10.08 -2.80
CA ASN A 685 -16.59 10.17 -3.81
C ASN A 685 -17.15 10.58 -5.17
N ILE A 686 -18.23 9.94 -5.62
CA ILE A 686 -18.92 10.29 -6.88
C ILE A 686 -19.34 11.77 -6.86
N SER A 687 -19.91 12.24 -5.76
CA SER A 687 -20.38 13.64 -5.64
C SER A 687 -19.24 14.67 -5.75
N LEU A 688 -18.06 14.35 -5.20
CA LEU A 688 -16.86 15.20 -5.32
C LEU A 688 -16.31 15.19 -6.75
N GLU A 689 -16.25 14.02 -7.38
CA GLU A 689 -15.75 13.89 -8.75
C GLU A 689 -16.66 14.57 -9.78
N ILE A 690 -17.98 14.51 -9.60
CA ILE A 690 -18.95 15.25 -10.44
C ILE A 690 -18.62 16.74 -10.41
N LYS A 691 -18.45 17.32 -9.22
CA LYS A 691 -18.13 18.76 -9.08
C LYS A 691 -16.82 19.11 -9.78
N ALA A 692 -15.79 18.28 -9.61
CA ALA A 692 -14.48 18.51 -10.23
C ALA A 692 -14.54 18.43 -11.77
N LEU A 693 -15.23 17.43 -12.32
CA LEU A 693 -15.40 17.28 -13.76
C LEU A 693 -16.25 18.40 -14.37
N GLN A 694 -17.31 18.82 -13.69
CA GLN A 694 -18.14 19.95 -14.12
C GLN A 694 -17.34 21.26 -14.14
N ALA A 695 -16.50 21.50 -13.12
CA ALA A 695 -15.61 22.66 -13.10
C ALA A 695 -14.65 22.63 -14.30
N HIS A 696 -14.01 21.48 -14.56
CA HIS A 696 -13.11 21.32 -15.71
C HIS A 696 -13.81 21.50 -17.06
N ALA A 697 -15.03 20.96 -17.21
CA ALA A 697 -15.82 21.12 -18.43
C ALA A 697 -16.12 22.60 -18.72
N MET A 698 -16.45 23.38 -17.68
CA MET A 698 -16.67 24.82 -17.80
C MET A 698 -15.38 25.56 -18.20
N GLU A 699 -14.23 25.20 -17.65
CA GLU A 699 -12.93 25.79 -18.01
C GLU A 699 -12.60 25.61 -19.50
N VAL A 700 -12.99 24.48 -20.09
CA VAL A 700 -12.77 24.18 -21.52
C VAL A 700 -13.94 24.60 -22.42
N GLY A 701 -14.87 25.40 -21.91
CA GLY A 701 -15.96 26.01 -22.70
C GLY A 701 -17.13 25.07 -23.01
N ILE A 702 -17.27 23.95 -22.30
CA ILE A 702 -18.37 22.99 -22.48
C ILE A 702 -19.47 23.27 -21.46
N LYS A 703 -20.72 23.17 -21.92
CA LYS A 703 -21.90 23.36 -21.07
C LYS A 703 -21.91 22.34 -19.95
N SER A 704 -21.94 22.81 -18.71
CA SER A 704 -22.11 21.96 -17.54
C SER A 704 -23.52 21.36 -17.51
N ARG A 705 -23.61 20.04 -17.35
CA ARG A 705 -24.85 19.30 -17.09
C ARG A 705 -24.61 18.20 -16.04
N PRO A 706 -25.63 17.79 -15.26
CA PRO A 706 -25.53 16.66 -14.35
C PRO A 706 -25.49 15.33 -15.11
N PRO A 707 -24.98 14.24 -14.50
CA PRO A 707 -25.17 12.88 -15.00
C PRO A 707 -26.66 12.52 -15.04
N GLY A 708 -27.14 11.93 -16.13
CA GLY A 708 -28.56 11.58 -16.31
C GLY A 708 -28.85 10.09 -16.18
N LEU A 709 -29.78 9.72 -15.30
CA LEU A 709 -30.25 8.33 -15.10
C LEU A 709 -31.74 8.18 -15.44
N ALA A 710 -32.05 7.39 -16.46
CA ALA A 710 -33.41 6.99 -16.81
C ALA A 710 -33.78 5.62 -16.20
N CYS A 711 -34.97 5.51 -15.62
CA CYS A 711 -35.50 4.30 -15.00
C CYS A 711 -36.88 3.93 -15.58
N LEU A 712 -37.03 2.72 -16.11
CA LEU A 712 -38.30 2.18 -16.59
C LEU A 712 -38.88 1.18 -15.59
N LEU A 713 -40.13 1.40 -15.18
CA LEU A 713 -40.90 0.50 -14.33
C LEU A 713 -42.12 -0.02 -15.11
N VAL A 714 -42.34 -1.34 -15.09
CA VAL A 714 -43.46 -1.99 -15.78
C VAL A 714 -44.33 -2.76 -14.77
N GLY A 715 -45.63 -2.47 -14.77
CA GLY A 715 -46.63 -3.08 -13.90
C GLY A 715 -46.86 -2.36 -12.57
N ASN A 716 -47.73 -2.93 -11.71
CA ASN A 716 -48.22 -2.28 -10.48
C ASN A 716 -47.58 -2.77 -9.17
N ARG A 717 -46.38 -3.36 -9.23
CA ARG A 717 -45.70 -3.90 -8.04
C ARG A 717 -45.21 -2.80 -7.10
N ARG A 718 -45.85 -2.69 -5.92
CA ARG A 718 -45.52 -1.67 -4.90
C ARG A 718 -44.08 -1.76 -4.37
N ASP A 719 -43.54 -2.96 -4.23
CA ASP A 719 -42.17 -3.18 -3.76
C ASP A 719 -41.13 -2.70 -4.78
N ALA A 720 -41.35 -2.95 -6.07
CA ALA A 720 -40.51 -2.45 -7.15
C ALA A 720 -40.56 -0.91 -7.26
N ALA A 721 -41.74 -0.30 -7.12
CA ALA A 721 -41.90 1.15 -7.13
C ALA A 721 -41.14 1.83 -5.97
N LEU A 722 -41.27 1.31 -4.74
CA LEU A 722 -40.52 1.82 -3.59
C LEU A 722 -39.00 1.66 -3.75
N TYR A 723 -38.56 0.58 -4.38
CA TYR A 723 -37.13 0.36 -4.65
C TYR A 723 -36.58 1.37 -5.66
N VAL A 724 -37.29 1.64 -6.75
CA VAL A 724 -36.91 2.66 -7.75
C VAL A 724 -36.93 4.06 -7.12
N GLN A 725 -37.96 4.39 -6.33
CA GLN A 725 -38.04 5.68 -5.67
C GLN A 725 -36.83 5.96 -4.77
N LYS A 726 -36.33 4.96 -4.04
CA LYS A 726 -35.10 5.10 -3.24
C LYS A 726 -33.88 5.40 -4.10
N LYS A 727 -33.72 4.74 -5.25
CA LYS A 727 -32.63 5.00 -6.20
C LYS A 727 -32.67 6.44 -6.72
N VAL A 728 -33.86 6.93 -7.06
CA VAL A 728 -34.09 8.30 -7.55
C VAL A 728 -33.71 9.33 -6.50
N ILE A 729 -34.21 9.17 -5.26
CA ILE A 729 -33.88 10.08 -4.15
C ILE A 729 -32.36 10.14 -3.92
N GLN A 730 -31.70 8.99 -3.94
CA GLN A 730 -30.24 8.91 -3.78
C GLN A 730 -29.50 9.59 -4.95
N ALA A 731 -29.88 9.30 -6.20
CA ALA A 731 -29.29 9.91 -7.38
C ALA A 731 -29.39 11.45 -7.33
N VAL A 732 -30.60 11.97 -7.06
CA VAL A 732 -30.85 13.42 -6.97
C VAL A 732 -30.03 14.05 -5.83
N SER A 733 -29.93 13.40 -4.68
CA SER A 733 -29.14 13.92 -3.55
C SER A 733 -27.64 14.04 -3.85
N MET A 734 -27.15 13.31 -4.86
CA MET A 734 -25.76 13.34 -5.33
C MET A 734 -25.54 14.26 -6.54
N GLY A 735 -26.59 14.97 -6.99
CA GLY A 735 -26.51 15.89 -8.12
C GLY A 735 -26.73 15.24 -9.49
N PHE A 736 -27.35 14.06 -9.56
CA PHE A 736 -27.79 13.46 -10.83
C PHE A 736 -29.14 14.04 -11.26
N SER A 737 -29.37 14.13 -12.57
CA SER A 737 -30.73 14.20 -13.11
C SER A 737 -31.30 12.78 -13.17
N SER A 738 -32.55 12.58 -12.76
CA SER A 738 -33.19 11.27 -12.82
C SER A 738 -34.59 11.35 -13.42
N HIS A 739 -34.86 10.45 -14.37
CA HIS A 739 -36.11 10.38 -15.12
C HIS A 739 -36.75 9.01 -14.89
N VAL A 740 -38.02 8.98 -14.50
CA VAL A 740 -38.77 7.72 -14.28
C VAL A 740 -39.93 7.65 -15.24
N THR A 741 -40.08 6.52 -15.94
CA THR A 741 -41.26 6.20 -16.72
C THR A 741 -41.92 4.95 -16.15
N GLU A 742 -43.19 5.05 -15.81
CA GLU A 742 -44.02 3.93 -15.37
C GLU A 742 -44.98 3.53 -16.48
N ILE A 743 -45.06 2.24 -16.78
CA ILE A 743 -46.08 1.65 -17.66
C ILE A 743 -46.97 0.75 -16.81
N LYS A 744 -48.16 1.21 -16.46
CA LYS A 744 -49.11 0.49 -15.59
C LYS A 744 -49.85 -0.60 -16.36
N ASP A 745 -50.34 -1.62 -15.64
CA ASP A 745 -50.98 -2.80 -16.26
C ASP A 745 -52.20 -2.47 -17.13
N HIS A 746 -52.93 -1.40 -16.83
CA HIS A 746 -54.13 -1.00 -17.58
C HIS A 746 -53.81 -0.29 -18.91
N GLU A 747 -52.54 0.08 -19.15
CA GLU A 747 -52.14 0.88 -20.30
C GLU A 747 -51.82 0.05 -21.56
N TRP A 748 -51.89 -1.28 -21.46
CA TRP A 748 -51.60 -2.20 -22.57
C TRP A 748 -52.64 -3.32 -22.64
N LYS A 749 -52.96 -3.76 -23.86
CA LYS A 749 -53.96 -4.82 -24.11
C LYS A 749 -53.35 -6.17 -24.45
N THR A 750 -52.11 -6.19 -24.95
CA THR A 750 -51.38 -7.40 -25.35
C THR A 750 -49.89 -7.26 -25.01
N PHE A 751 -49.20 -8.38 -24.78
CA PHE A 751 -47.76 -8.38 -24.47
C PHE A 751 -46.90 -7.82 -25.60
N ASN A 752 -47.28 -8.04 -26.87
CA ASN A 752 -46.56 -7.45 -28.01
C ASN A 752 -46.60 -5.92 -27.98
N LYS A 753 -47.77 -5.32 -27.73
CA LYS A 753 -47.89 -3.85 -27.61
C LYS A 753 -47.10 -3.29 -26.44
N LEU A 754 -47.06 -4.01 -25.32
CA LEU A 754 -46.23 -3.64 -24.17
C LEU A 754 -44.73 -3.67 -24.54
N GLN A 755 -44.28 -4.72 -25.21
CA GLN A 755 -42.88 -4.84 -25.66
C GLN A 755 -42.49 -3.70 -26.61
N ASP A 756 -43.32 -3.40 -27.61
CA ASP A 756 -43.06 -2.31 -28.56
C ASP A 756 -42.96 -0.96 -27.85
N ARG A 757 -43.85 -0.71 -26.87
CA ARG A 757 -43.82 0.52 -26.06
C ARG A 757 -42.55 0.63 -25.22
N ILE A 758 -42.11 -0.47 -24.60
CA ILE A 758 -40.85 -0.52 -23.84
C ILE A 758 -39.66 -0.18 -24.76
N ILE A 759 -39.60 -0.82 -25.93
CA ILE A 759 -38.53 -0.61 -26.92
C ILE A 759 -38.54 0.83 -27.44
N GLN A 760 -39.70 1.42 -27.71
CA GLN A 760 -39.82 2.82 -28.11
C GLN A 760 -39.28 3.77 -27.03
N GLN A 761 -39.60 3.54 -25.76
CA GLN A 761 -39.09 4.35 -24.66
C GLN A 761 -37.56 4.23 -24.52
N ILE A 762 -37.01 3.02 -24.63
CA ILE A 762 -35.56 2.80 -24.59
C ILE A 762 -34.88 3.52 -25.77
N ASN A 763 -35.45 3.43 -26.97
CA ASN A 763 -34.91 4.12 -28.15
C ASN A 763 -34.95 5.65 -28.02
N HIS A 764 -35.98 6.20 -27.36
CA HIS A 764 -36.03 7.62 -27.06
C HIS A 764 -34.83 8.01 -26.15
N TRP A 765 -34.61 7.31 -25.05
CA TRP A 765 -33.48 7.59 -24.15
C TRP A 765 -32.11 7.29 -24.74
N ASN A 766 -31.98 6.29 -25.61
CA ASN A 766 -30.74 6.02 -26.33
C ASN A 766 -30.27 7.23 -27.15
N ASN A 767 -31.21 8.01 -27.67
CA ASN A 767 -30.95 9.17 -28.51
C ASN A 767 -30.90 10.51 -27.75
N ASP A 768 -31.28 10.52 -26.46
CA ASP A 768 -31.26 11.71 -25.63
C ASP A 768 -29.84 12.00 -25.08
N PRO A 769 -29.19 13.13 -25.42
CA PRO A 769 -27.86 13.47 -24.92
C PRO A 769 -27.81 13.81 -23.42
N GLU A 770 -28.95 14.09 -22.78
CA GLU A 770 -29.04 14.36 -21.34
C GLU A 770 -29.11 13.06 -20.50
N ILE A 771 -29.27 11.90 -21.14
CA ILE A 771 -29.33 10.60 -20.47
C ILE A 771 -28.02 9.84 -20.69
N ASP A 772 -27.32 9.52 -19.60
CA ASP A 772 -26.08 8.74 -19.62
C ASP A 772 -26.32 7.27 -19.28
N GLY A 773 -27.32 6.98 -18.46
CA GLY A 773 -27.64 5.62 -18.02
C GLY A 773 -29.12 5.28 -18.15
N ILE A 774 -29.41 4.06 -18.57
CA ILE A 774 -30.76 3.49 -18.68
C ILE A 774 -30.84 2.24 -17.79
N LEU A 775 -31.85 2.20 -16.93
CA LEU A 775 -32.19 1.06 -16.09
C LEU A 775 -33.60 0.57 -16.42
N VAL A 776 -33.75 -0.72 -16.74
CA VAL A 776 -35.05 -1.39 -16.84
C VAL A 776 -35.26 -2.23 -15.58
N GLN A 777 -36.20 -1.83 -14.72
CA GLN A 777 -36.39 -2.49 -13.42
C GLN A 777 -37.00 -3.89 -13.59
N LEU A 778 -36.26 -4.92 -13.20
CA LEU A 778 -36.70 -6.31 -13.17
C LEU A 778 -37.47 -6.66 -11.87
N PRO A 779 -38.34 -7.68 -11.88
CA PRO A 779 -38.67 -8.56 -13.01
C PRO A 779 -39.75 -7.98 -13.94
N LEU A 780 -39.57 -8.19 -15.24
CA LEU A 780 -40.60 -7.95 -16.25
C LEU A 780 -41.60 -9.12 -16.32
N PRO A 781 -42.82 -8.92 -16.86
CA PRO A 781 -43.75 -10.00 -17.14
C PRO A 781 -43.10 -11.14 -17.94
N LYS A 782 -43.31 -12.40 -17.52
CA LYS A 782 -42.65 -13.59 -18.10
C LYS A 782 -42.91 -13.79 -19.60
N ALA A 783 -44.02 -13.26 -20.12
CA ALA A 783 -44.41 -13.38 -21.52
C ALA A 783 -43.66 -12.43 -22.46
N LEU A 784 -42.88 -11.48 -21.94
CA LEU A 784 -42.04 -10.58 -22.75
C LEU A 784 -40.70 -11.25 -23.11
N ASP A 785 -40.13 -10.86 -24.24
CA ASP A 785 -38.75 -11.18 -24.59
C ASP A 785 -37.80 -10.23 -23.86
N HIS A 786 -37.35 -10.66 -22.67
CA HIS A 786 -36.48 -9.85 -21.81
C HIS A 786 -35.13 -9.57 -22.49
N ARG A 787 -34.63 -10.52 -23.29
CA ARG A 787 -33.32 -10.40 -23.97
C ARG A 787 -33.39 -9.29 -25.02
N ARG A 788 -34.43 -9.28 -25.86
CA ARG A 788 -34.64 -8.23 -26.85
C ARG A 788 -34.78 -6.86 -26.21
N ILE A 789 -35.49 -6.75 -25.08
CA ILE A 789 -35.64 -5.48 -24.35
C ILE A 789 -34.29 -4.98 -23.84
N LEU A 790 -33.52 -5.82 -23.16
CA LEU A 790 -32.22 -5.44 -22.59
C LEU A 790 -31.17 -5.15 -23.68
N ASP A 791 -31.17 -5.89 -24.79
CA ASP A 791 -30.28 -5.64 -25.94
C ASP A 791 -30.68 -4.41 -26.78
N THR A 792 -31.83 -3.79 -26.50
CA THR A 792 -32.20 -2.51 -27.13
C THR A 792 -31.41 -1.35 -26.51
N ILE A 793 -30.93 -1.49 -25.27
CA ILE A 793 -30.20 -0.41 -24.56
C ILE A 793 -28.82 -0.24 -25.21
N ARG A 794 -28.43 1.00 -25.53
CA ARG A 794 -27.10 1.29 -26.09
C ARG A 794 -26.01 0.90 -25.09
N LEU A 795 -24.92 0.28 -25.57
CA LEU A 795 -23.87 -0.28 -24.70
C LEU A 795 -23.28 0.71 -23.71
N ASP A 796 -23.01 1.93 -24.16
CA ASP A 796 -22.48 3.04 -23.35
C ASP A 796 -23.51 3.62 -22.35
N LYS A 797 -24.80 3.24 -22.45
CA LYS A 797 -25.88 3.62 -21.53
C LYS A 797 -26.45 2.48 -20.70
N ASP A 798 -26.03 1.23 -20.91
CA ASP A 798 -26.49 0.08 -20.12
C ASP A 798 -25.73 0.01 -18.79
N VAL A 799 -26.13 0.87 -17.86
CA VAL A 799 -25.51 1.04 -16.54
C VAL A 799 -25.86 -0.08 -15.55
N ASP A 800 -26.82 -0.95 -15.88
CA ASP A 800 -27.14 -2.16 -15.11
C ASP A 800 -26.31 -3.37 -15.57
N GLY A 801 -25.63 -3.24 -16.72
CA GLY A 801 -24.70 -4.22 -17.27
C GLY A 801 -25.34 -5.55 -17.67
N LEU A 802 -26.57 -5.50 -18.19
CA LEU A 802 -27.36 -6.70 -18.53
C LEU A 802 -27.47 -6.94 -20.06
N HIS A 803 -26.91 -6.06 -20.89
CA HIS A 803 -26.78 -6.27 -22.32
C HIS A 803 -25.91 -7.52 -22.61
N SER A 804 -26.27 -8.34 -23.60
CA SER A 804 -25.62 -9.64 -23.89
C SER A 804 -24.13 -9.45 -24.15
N TYR A 805 -23.81 -8.40 -24.89
CA TYR A 805 -22.45 -7.98 -25.16
C TYR A 805 -21.65 -7.70 -23.87
N GLN A 806 -22.23 -7.06 -22.86
CA GLN A 806 -21.52 -6.79 -21.60
C GLN A 806 -21.27 -8.07 -20.81
N LEU A 807 -22.25 -8.98 -20.76
CA LEU A 807 -22.06 -10.31 -20.18
C LEU A 807 -20.95 -11.09 -20.89
N ALA A 808 -20.93 -11.06 -22.22
CA ALA A 808 -19.88 -11.71 -23.00
C ALA A 808 -18.50 -11.07 -22.79
N ALA A 809 -18.44 -9.74 -22.62
CA ALA A 809 -17.19 -9.04 -22.35
C ALA A 809 -16.51 -9.50 -21.05
N LEU A 810 -17.26 -10.00 -20.06
CA LEU A 810 -16.71 -10.57 -18.81
C LEU A 810 -15.85 -11.82 -19.03
N THR A 811 -15.96 -12.49 -20.19
CA THR A 811 -15.16 -13.68 -20.53
C THR A 811 -13.77 -13.36 -21.08
N SER A 812 -13.54 -12.11 -21.50
CA SER A 812 -12.23 -11.69 -22.01
C SER A 812 -11.33 -11.25 -20.85
N ALA A 813 -10.18 -11.91 -20.70
CA ALA A 813 -9.11 -11.41 -19.84
C ALA A 813 -8.64 -10.03 -20.36
N SER A 814 -8.46 -9.09 -19.45
CA SER A 814 -8.17 -7.66 -19.65
C SER A 814 -7.25 -7.33 -20.85
N ASN A 815 -7.55 -6.20 -21.54
CA ASN A 815 -6.76 -5.51 -22.59
C ASN A 815 -7.12 -5.67 -24.07
N SER A 816 -8.34 -6.08 -24.43
CA SER A 816 -8.86 -5.81 -25.78
C SER A 816 -9.48 -4.41 -25.85
N LYS A 817 -9.44 -3.74 -27.02
CA LYS A 817 -10.23 -2.52 -27.32
C LYS A 817 -11.71 -2.65 -26.90
N PHE A 818 -12.19 -3.89 -26.80
CA PHE A 818 -13.46 -4.37 -26.29
C PHE A 818 -13.81 -3.89 -24.85
N SER A 819 -12.83 -3.62 -23.96
CA SER A 819 -13.12 -3.34 -22.53
C SER A 819 -13.44 -1.88 -22.19
N ARG A 820 -13.15 -0.91 -23.08
CA ARG A 820 -13.31 0.53 -22.75
C ARG A 820 -14.77 0.99 -22.58
N LEU A 821 -15.73 0.13 -22.91
CA LEU A 821 -17.17 0.40 -22.95
C LEU A 821 -18.00 -0.69 -22.22
N SER A 822 -17.36 -1.52 -21.39
CA SER A 822 -18.04 -2.62 -20.70
C SER A 822 -18.35 -2.23 -19.26
N TYR A 823 -19.63 -2.10 -18.91
CA TYR A 823 -20.04 -2.03 -17.50
C TYR A 823 -20.17 -3.45 -16.94
N ILE A 824 -19.98 -3.57 -15.64
CA ILE A 824 -20.21 -4.82 -14.91
C ILE A 824 -21.56 -4.67 -14.21
N CYS A 825 -22.35 -5.74 -14.19
CA CYS A 825 -23.63 -5.73 -13.49
C CYS A 825 -23.47 -5.22 -12.05
N CYS A 826 -24.35 -4.32 -11.61
CA CYS A 826 -24.17 -3.54 -10.38
C CYS A 826 -23.95 -4.41 -9.14
N THR A 827 -24.67 -5.53 -9.02
CA THR A 827 -24.51 -6.45 -7.88
C THR A 827 -23.15 -7.16 -7.95
N VAL A 828 -22.75 -7.61 -9.13
CA VAL A 828 -21.45 -8.27 -9.35
C VAL A 828 -20.31 -7.30 -9.08
N ARG A 829 -20.40 -6.07 -9.60
CA ARG A 829 -19.46 -4.99 -9.28
C ARG A 829 -19.41 -4.76 -7.78
N GLY A 830 -20.55 -4.67 -7.11
CA GLY A 830 -20.62 -4.49 -5.66
C GLY A 830 -19.93 -5.60 -4.87
N ILE A 831 -20.11 -6.86 -5.27
CA ILE A 831 -19.41 -8.00 -4.66
C ILE A 831 -17.90 -7.90 -4.92
N LEU A 832 -17.46 -7.57 -6.13
CA LEU A 832 -16.04 -7.39 -6.45
C LEU A 832 -15.42 -6.23 -5.67
N GLU A 833 -16.16 -5.15 -5.45
CA GLU A 833 -15.72 -3.98 -4.69
C GLU A 833 -15.60 -4.28 -3.19
N ILE A 834 -16.52 -5.08 -2.61
CA ILE A 834 -16.33 -5.65 -1.27
C ILE A 834 -15.08 -6.55 -1.28
N LEU A 835 -14.99 -7.41 -2.29
CA LEU A 835 -13.83 -8.22 -2.68
C LEU A 835 -12.50 -7.50 -2.42
N GLN A 836 -12.38 -6.41 -3.15
CA GLN A 836 -11.20 -5.56 -3.26
C GLN A 836 -10.98 -4.70 -2.02
N PHE A 837 -12.05 -4.15 -1.44
CA PHE A 837 -11.95 -3.28 -0.26
C PHE A 837 -11.44 -4.02 0.97
N TYR A 838 -11.89 -5.26 1.14
CA TYR A 838 -11.39 -6.16 2.17
C TYR A 838 -10.17 -6.96 1.69
N ASP A 839 -9.56 -6.55 0.57
CA ASP A 839 -8.38 -7.11 -0.10
C ASP A 839 -8.31 -8.65 0.00
N VAL A 840 -9.44 -9.24 -0.40
CA VAL A 840 -9.63 -10.68 -0.52
C VAL A 840 -8.97 -11.15 -1.81
N LYS A 841 -8.10 -12.15 -1.66
CA LYS A 841 -7.38 -12.74 -2.78
C LYS A 841 -8.27 -13.73 -3.51
N LEU A 842 -8.39 -13.52 -4.82
CA LEU A 842 -9.19 -14.35 -5.71
C LEU A 842 -8.40 -15.48 -6.38
N PRO A 843 -7.14 -15.29 -6.83
CA PRO A 843 -6.40 -16.35 -7.51
C PRO A 843 -6.29 -17.63 -6.68
N GLY A 844 -6.64 -18.76 -7.28
CA GLY A 844 -6.57 -20.10 -6.68
C GLY A 844 -7.62 -20.40 -5.60
N LYS A 845 -8.48 -19.44 -5.21
CA LYS A 845 -9.54 -19.68 -4.24
C LYS A 845 -10.70 -20.46 -4.85
N LEU A 846 -11.23 -21.40 -4.09
CA LEU A 846 -12.47 -22.09 -4.45
C LEU A 846 -13.68 -21.24 -4.03
N VAL A 847 -14.45 -20.78 -5.01
CA VAL A 847 -15.66 -19.98 -4.81
C VAL A 847 -16.89 -20.83 -5.11
N CYS A 848 -17.75 -21.03 -4.11
CA CYS A 848 -19.05 -21.66 -4.29
C CYS A 848 -20.13 -20.57 -4.42
N ILE A 849 -20.69 -20.44 -5.62
CA ILE A 849 -21.79 -19.51 -5.92
C ILE A 849 -23.09 -20.28 -5.87
N VAL A 850 -23.96 -19.99 -4.90
CA VAL A 850 -25.27 -20.63 -4.72
C VAL A 850 -26.34 -19.75 -5.36
N GLY A 851 -26.61 -20.00 -6.64
CA GLY A 851 -27.48 -19.21 -7.50
C GLY A 851 -26.86 -19.03 -8.89
N ALA A 852 -27.66 -19.25 -9.95
CA ALA A 852 -27.21 -19.17 -11.34
C ALA A 852 -28.03 -18.18 -12.17
N SER A 853 -28.46 -17.07 -11.55
CA SER A 853 -29.19 -16.02 -12.26
C SER A 853 -28.28 -15.28 -13.25
N ILE A 854 -28.88 -14.76 -14.33
CA ILE A 854 -28.17 -13.90 -15.30
C ILE A 854 -27.81 -12.52 -14.73
N THR A 855 -28.41 -12.14 -13.59
CA THR A 855 -28.17 -10.85 -12.93
C THR A 855 -27.07 -10.91 -11.88
N ILE A 856 -26.74 -12.09 -11.34
CA ILE A 856 -25.72 -12.22 -10.30
C ILE A 856 -24.85 -13.45 -10.54
N GLY A 857 -25.41 -14.65 -10.46
CA GLY A 857 -24.63 -15.89 -10.39
C GLY A 857 -23.73 -16.13 -11.61
N VAL A 858 -24.31 -16.08 -12.81
CA VAL A 858 -23.59 -16.28 -14.07
C VAL A 858 -22.52 -15.19 -14.30
N PRO A 859 -22.85 -13.88 -14.28
CA PRO A 859 -21.82 -12.85 -14.49
C PRO A 859 -20.73 -12.86 -13.40
N LEU A 860 -21.08 -13.16 -12.14
CA LEU A 860 -20.09 -13.28 -11.07
C LEU A 860 -19.13 -14.44 -11.30
N SER A 861 -19.63 -15.60 -11.78
CA SER A 861 -18.78 -16.74 -12.11
C SER A 861 -17.74 -16.39 -13.16
N MET A 862 -18.14 -15.65 -14.21
CA MET A 862 -17.24 -15.21 -15.27
C MET A 862 -16.22 -14.21 -14.74
N ALA A 863 -16.68 -13.20 -14.00
CA ALA A 863 -15.82 -12.15 -13.47
C ALA A 863 -14.79 -12.67 -12.45
N LEU A 864 -15.13 -13.66 -11.64
CA LEU A 864 -14.20 -14.29 -10.70
C LEU A 864 -13.27 -15.28 -11.40
N SER A 865 -13.75 -16.01 -12.40
CA SER A 865 -12.91 -16.94 -13.20
C SER A 865 -11.79 -16.19 -13.93
N THR A 866 -12.10 -15.05 -14.55
CA THR A 866 -11.09 -14.21 -15.23
C THR A 866 -10.12 -13.55 -14.25
N ARG A 867 -10.41 -13.58 -12.95
CA ARG A 867 -9.52 -13.14 -11.86
C ARG A 867 -8.81 -14.31 -11.16
N GLY A 868 -8.83 -15.50 -11.76
CA GLY A 868 -8.05 -16.66 -11.35
C GLY A 868 -8.69 -17.53 -10.26
N SER A 869 -9.95 -17.30 -9.89
CA SER A 869 -10.65 -18.17 -8.93
C SER A 869 -11.14 -19.46 -9.57
N THR A 870 -11.16 -20.54 -8.79
CA THR A 870 -11.85 -21.79 -9.16
C THR A 870 -13.32 -21.68 -8.78
N ILE A 871 -14.23 -21.84 -9.73
CA ILE A 871 -15.66 -21.61 -9.48
C ILE A 871 -16.46 -22.91 -9.43
N THR A 872 -17.29 -23.05 -8.40
CA THR A 872 -18.37 -24.04 -8.31
C THR A 872 -19.71 -23.33 -8.30
N MET A 873 -20.41 -23.33 -9.43
CA MET A 873 -21.75 -22.73 -9.52
C MET A 873 -22.82 -23.77 -9.18
N CYS A 874 -23.67 -23.43 -8.22
CA CYS A 874 -24.76 -24.26 -7.71
C CYS A 874 -26.11 -23.64 -8.03
N THR A 875 -27.13 -24.49 -8.17
CA THR A 875 -28.54 -24.11 -8.31
C THR A 875 -29.36 -24.75 -7.18
N LEU A 876 -30.66 -24.42 -7.10
CA LEU A 876 -31.57 -25.08 -6.16
C LEU A 876 -31.71 -26.61 -6.39
N GLN A 877 -31.27 -27.11 -7.55
CA GLN A 877 -31.32 -28.54 -7.93
C GLN A 877 -29.99 -29.26 -7.71
N THR A 878 -28.94 -28.56 -7.25
CA THR A 878 -27.61 -29.15 -7.06
C THR A 878 -27.65 -30.22 -5.99
N THR A 879 -27.24 -31.44 -6.36
CA THR A 879 -27.02 -32.54 -5.42
C THR A 879 -25.81 -32.25 -4.54
N ASP A 880 -25.88 -32.64 -3.26
CA ASP A 880 -24.82 -32.43 -2.27
C ASP A 880 -24.27 -30.99 -2.25
N LEU A 881 -25.19 -30.03 -2.07
CA LEU A 881 -24.85 -28.62 -1.91
C LEU A 881 -23.94 -28.41 -0.68
N LYS A 882 -24.15 -29.19 0.39
CA LYS A 882 -23.38 -29.12 1.63
C LYS A 882 -21.88 -29.32 1.38
N ALA A 883 -21.48 -30.40 0.71
CA ALA A 883 -20.06 -30.68 0.48
C ALA A 883 -19.37 -29.57 -0.35
N LYS A 884 -20.09 -28.99 -1.31
CA LYS A 884 -19.58 -27.88 -2.15
C LYS A 884 -19.34 -26.62 -1.34
N VAL A 885 -20.27 -26.30 -0.43
CA VAL A 885 -20.14 -25.18 0.50
C VAL A 885 -19.00 -25.43 1.51
N GLU A 886 -18.89 -26.66 2.04
CA GLU A 886 -17.84 -27.03 3.02
C GLU A 886 -16.42 -26.97 2.45
N ALA A 887 -16.26 -27.16 1.14
CA ALA A 887 -14.96 -27.06 0.48
C ALA A 887 -14.53 -25.60 0.21
N ALA A 888 -15.50 -24.69 0.05
CA ALA A 888 -15.27 -23.36 -0.50
C ALA A 888 -14.52 -22.41 0.46
N ASP A 889 -13.60 -21.63 -0.09
CA ASP A 889 -12.96 -20.51 0.60
C ASP A 889 -13.85 -19.26 0.62
N ILE A 890 -14.68 -19.11 -0.42
CA ILE A 890 -15.65 -18.02 -0.56
C ILE A 890 -17.01 -18.63 -0.92
N VAL A 891 -18.04 -18.27 -0.16
CA VAL A 891 -19.43 -18.69 -0.40
C VAL A 891 -20.24 -17.46 -0.76
N VAL A 892 -20.90 -17.49 -1.93
CA VAL A 892 -21.79 -16.42 -2.39
C VAL A 892 -23.22 -16.93 -2.48
N GLY A 893 -24.12 -16.44 -1.63
CA GLY A 893 -25.55 -16.70 -1.71
C GLY A 893 -26.26 -15.71 -2.65
N CYS A 894 -26.89 -16.20 -3.72
CA CYS A 894 -27.68 -15.40 -4.65
C CYS A 894 -28.83 -16.20 -5.32
N ALA A 895 -29.33 -17.23 -4.66
CA ALA A 895 -30.44 -18.08 -5.07
C ALA A 895 -31.82 -17.46 -4.74
N GLY A 896 -31.90 -16.53 -3.78
CA GLY A 896 -33.16 -15.92 -3.34
C GLY A 896 -34.03 -16.87 -2.51
N ALA A 897 -33.41 -17.74 -1.72
CA ALA A 897 -34.04 -18.74 -0.87
C ALA A 897 -33.53 -18.64 0.58
N ALA A 898 -34.38 -18.12 1.47
CA ALA A 898 -34.05 -17.86 2.86
C ALA A 898 -33.38 -19.05 3.59
N ASN A 899 -32.20 -18.82 4.17
CA ASN A 899 -31.45 -19.79 4.98
C ASN A 899 -31.19 -21.13 4.28
N LEU A 900 -31.02 -21.12 2.96
CA LEU A 900 -30.67 -22.29 2.16
C LEU A 900 -29.31 -22.87 2.58
N VAL A 901 -28.31 -22.00 2.76
CA VAL A 901 -26.97 -22.37 3.20
C VAL A 901 -26.91 -22.30 4.73
N LYS A 902 -26.59 -23.43 5.39
CA LYS A 902 -26.51 -23.50 6.86
C LYS A 902 -25.18 -23.03 7.40
N ALA A 903 -25.20 -22.42 8.58
CA ALA A 903 -24.01 -21.83 9.20
C ALA A 903 -22.90 -22.87 9.49
N ASN A 904 -23.30 -24.10 9.84
CA ASN A 904 -22.35 -25.19 10.12
C ASN A 904 -21.67 -25.76 8.86
N TRP A 905 -22.18 -25.47 7.65
CA TRP A 905 -21.56 -25.88 6.39
C TRP A 905 -20.39 -24.97 6.01
N ILE A 906 -20.31 -23.77 6.57
CA ILE A 906 -19.28 -22.80 6.20
C ILE A 906 -17.92 -23.28 6.71
N LYS A 907 -16.90 -23.34 5.84
CA LYS A 907 -15.51 -23.66 6.22
C LYS A 907 -14.96 -22.62 7.20
N SER A 908 -14.17 -23.06 8.17
CA SER A 908 -13.52 -22.14 9.12
C SER A 908 -12.56 -21.20 8.38
N GLY A 909 -12.67 -19.89 8.63
CA GLY A 909 -11.97 -18.84 7.91
C GLY A 909 -12.57 -18.43 6.57
N ALA A 910 -13.66 -19.05 6.11
CA ALA A 910 -14.27 -18.72 4.82
C ALA A 910 -14.91 -17.33 4.79
N ILE A 911 -15.02 -16.77 3.60
CA ILE A 911 -15.69 -15.49 3.34
C ILE A 911 -17.11 -15.78 2.87
N VAL A 912 -18.08 -15.03 3.41
CA VAL A 912 -19.50 -15.22 3.14
C VAL A 912 -20.10 -13.91 2.61
N ILE A 913 -20.52 -13.94 1.36
CA ILE A 913 -21.24 -12.84 0.70
C ILE A 913 -22.68 -13.30 0.42
N ASP A 914 -23.64 -12.63 1.03
CA ASP A 914 -25.07 -12.93 0.92
C ASP A 914 -25.76 -11.79 0.18
N ALA A 915 -25.98 -12.03 -1.12
CA ALA A 915 -26.75 -11.16 -2.01
C ALA A 915 -28.23 -11.60 -2.10
N GLY A 916 -28.60 -12.68 -1.40
CA GLY A 916 -29.97 -13.17 -1.32
C GLY A 916 -30.86 -12.20 -0.56
N ILE A 917 -32.05 -11.94 -1.09
CA ILE A 917 -33.09 -11.18 -0.40
C ILE A 917 -34.40 -11.94 -0.54
N THR A 918 -34.83 -12.57 0.54
CA THR A 918 -36.14 -13.20 0.66
C THR A 918 -36.95 -12.48 1.73
N VAL A 919 -38.13 -11.99 1.37
CA VAL A 919 -39.08 -11.41 2.33
C VAL A 919 -39.99 -12.51 2.84
N THR A 920 -39.99 -12.73 4.15
CA THR A 920 -40.87 -13.70 4.83
C THR A 920 -41.82 -12.96 5.80
N GLY A 921 -43.02 -13.51 6.02
CA GLY A 921 -44.03 -12.96 6.94
C GLY A 921 -45.23 -12.28 6.27
N ASN A 922 -46.19 -11.81 7.08
CA ASN A 922 -47.48 -11.28 6.60
C ASN A 922 -47.47 -9.75 6.51
N VAL A 923 -47.60 -9.23 5.28
CA VAL A 923 -47.60 -7.80 4.92
C VAL A 923 -48.69 -7.02 5.68
N HIS A 924 -49.82 -7.64 6.01
CA HIS A 924 -50.95 -6.96 6.67
C HIS A 924 -50.82 -6.86 8.19
N LYS A 925 -49.87 -7.56 8.82
CA LYS A 925 -49.68 -7.56 10.29
C LYS A 925 -48.38 -6.90 10.75
N GLY A 926 -47.67 -6.20 9.87
CA GLY A 926 -46.42 -5.49 10.21
C GLY A 926 -45.24 -6.39 10.61
N LYS A 927 -45.31 -7.70 10.36
CA LYS A 927 -44.26 -8.69 10.72
C LYS A 927 -43.48 -9.16 9.48
N MET A 928 -42.92 -8.23 8.71
CA MET A 928 -42.00 -8.57 7.61
C MET A 928 -40.60 -8.83 8.17
N LYS A 929 -39.98 -9.94 7.76
CA LYS A 929 -38.55 -10.21 7.96
C LYS A 929 -37.87 -10.30 6.61
N VAL A 930 -36.74 -9.62 6.46
CA VAL A 930 -35.86 -9.75 5.30
C VAL A 930 -34.73 -10.69 5.70
N GLN A 931 -34.58 -11.79 4.97
CA GLN A 931 -33.58 -12.81 5.24
C GLN A 931 -32.76 -13.09 3.99
N GLY A 932 -31.49 -13.43 4.18
CA GLY A 932 -30.58 -13.82 3.11
C GLY A 932 -30.59 -15.32 2.84
N ASP A 933 -29.78 -15.73 1.88
CA ASP A 933 -29.65 -17.14 1.50
C ASP A 933 -28.81 -17.94 2.50
N VAL A 934 -27.97 -17.26 3.30
CA VAL A 934 -27.10 -17.87 4.31
C VAL A 934 -27.67 -17.63 5.71
N GLU A 935 -27.70 -18.67 6.52
CA GLU A 935 -28.20 -18.64 7.89
C GLU A 935 -27.28 -17.80 8.83
N GLN A 936 -27.77 -16.65 9.27
CA GLN A 936 -27.04 -15.67 10.08
C GLN A 936 -27.10 -15.98 11.60
N THR A 937 -26.36 -17.00 12.06
CA THR A 937 -26.27 -17.39 13.49
C THR A 937 -24.92 -17.05 14.13
N ASP A 938 -24.81 -17.04 15.45
CA ASP A 938 -23.52 -16.86 16.17
C ASP A 938 -22.44 -17.85 15.72
N LEU A 939 -22.84 -19.06 15.29
CA LEU A 939 -21.93 -20.04 14.73
C LEU A 939 -21.30 -19.55 13.41
N LEU A 940 -22.07 -18.92 12.54
CA LEU A 940 -21.57 -18.32 11.30
C LEU A 940 -20.48 -17.29 11.63
N TRP A 941 -20.77 -16.39 12.57
CA TRP A 941 -19.85 -15.33 13.01
C TRP A 941 -18.57 -15.83 13.67
N LYS A 942 -18.54 -17.06 14.19
CA LYS A 942 -17.31 -17.69 14.71
C LYS A 942 -16.53 -18.45 13.64
N ARG A 943 -17.18 -18.88 12.56
CA ARG A 943 -16.56 -19.72 11.52
C ARG A 943 -16.03 -18.88 10.37
N ALA A 944 -16.77 -17.88 9.89
CA ALA A 944 -16.32 -17.07 8.77
C ALA A 944 -15.24 -16.05 9.20
N SER A 945 -14.47 -15.54 8.24
CA SER A 945 -13.55 -14.41 8.44
C SER A 945 -14.19 -13.06 8.06
N LEU A 946 -15.12 -13.08 7.11
CA LEU A 946 -15.85 -11.90 6.61
C LEU A 946 -17.30 -12.30 6.26
N ILE A 947 -18.28 -11.51 6.68
CA ILE A 947 -19.71 -11.76 6.43
C ILE A 947 -20.42 -10.47 6.00
N THR A 948 -21.22 -10.53 4.94
CA THR A 948 -22.23 -9.49 4.66
C THR A 948 -23.56 -9.80 5.37
N PRO A 949 -24.13 -8.87 6.15
CA PRO A 949 -25.42 -9.04 6.79
C PRO A 949 -26.58 -8.87 5.80
N VAL A 950 -27.75 -9.42 6.13
CA VAL A 950 -29.00 -9.18 5.40
C VAL A 950 -30.10 -8.80 6.40
N PRO A 951 -30.70 -7.59 6.29
CA PRO A 951 -30.38 -6.50 5.37
C PRO A 951 -29.09 -5.74 5.76
N GLY A 952 -28.62 -4.86 4.87
CA GLY A 952 -27.51 -3.93 5.14
C GLY A 952 -26.14 -4.34 4.59
N GLY A 953 -26.04 -5.46 3.88
CA GLY A 953 -24.82 -5.90 3.17
C GLY A 953 -24.81 -5.50 1.70
N VAL A 954 -25.02 -6.46 0.79
CA VAL A 954 -24.86 -6.24 -0.67
C VAL A 954 -25.90 -5.27 -1.26
N GLY A 955 -27.10 -5.21 -0.71
CA GLY A 955 -28.21 -4.40 -1.24
C GLY A 955 -27.90 -2.91 -1.41
N PRO A 956 -27.53 -2.18 -0.34
CA PRO A 956 -27.13 -0.77 -0.45
C PRO A 956 -25.99 -0.53 -1.45
N ILE A 957 -24.98 -1.40 -1.45
CA ILE A 957 -23.81 -1.31 -2.35
C ILE A 957 -24.24 -1.44 -3.81
N THR A 958 -25.21 -2.30 -4.10
CA THR A 958 -25.75 -2.47 -5.47
C THR A 958 -26.29 -1.16 -6.03
N VAL A 959 -26.94 -0.34 -5.20
CA VAL A 959 -27.44 0.97 -5.63
C VAL A 959 -26.30 1.95 -5.84
N ALA A 960 -25.30 1.98 -4.96
CA ALA A 960 -24.10 2.80 -5.17
C ALA A 960 -23.38 2.46 -6.49
N MET A 961 -23.29 1.17 -6.84
CA MET A 961 -22.65 0.73 -8.09
C MET A 961 -23.43 1.11 -9.34
N LEU A 962 -24.77 1.19 -9.28
CA LEU A 962 -25.57 1.76 -10.37
C LEU A 962 -25.22 3.23 -10.62
N LEU A 963 -25.09 4.01 -9.55
CA LEU A 963 -24.72 5.42 -9.65
C LEU A 963 -23.28 5.58 -10.12
N GLN A 964 -22.37 4.71 -9.69
CA GLN A 964 -21.00 4.66 -10.19
C GLN A 964 -20.95 4.35 -11.69
N ASN A 965 -21.66 3.30 -12.17
CA ASN A 965 -21.72 2.97 -13.59
C ASN A 965 -22.29 4.16 -14.41
N THR A 966 -23.30 4.84 -13.89
CA THR A 966 -23.88 6.03 -14.54
C THR A 966 -22.90 7.21 -14.58
N PHE A 967 -22.13 7.40 -13.52
CA PHE A 967 -21.07 8.40 -13.49
C PHE A 967 -19.94 8.07 -14.47
N ASP A 968 -19.53 6.80 -14.55
CA ASP A 968 -18.52 6.34 -15.51
C ASP A 968 -18.99 6.58 -16.96
N ALA A 969 -20.29 6.35 -17.24
CA ALA A 969 -20.92 6.64 -18.52
C ALA A 969 -20.92 8.14 -18.85
N TYR A 970 -21.31 8.97 -17.89
CA TYR A 970 -21.27 10.42 -18.01
C TYR A 970 -19.86 10.93 -18.32
N LYS A 971 -18.85 10.45 -17.58
CA LYS A 971 -17.45 10.81 -17.78
C LYS A 971 -16.97 10.42 -19.19
N PHE A 972 -17.38 9.25 -19.67
CA PHE A 972 -17.08 8.81 -21.03
C PHE A 972 -17.70 9.74 -22.08
N HIS A 973 -19.01 10.03 -21.99
CA HIS A 973 -19.70 10.92 -22.93
C HIS A 973 -19.10 12.33 -22.93
N LEU A 974 -18.85 12.90 -21.76
CA LEU A 974 -18.24 14.23 -21.61
C LEU A 974 -16.83 14.29 -22.20
N THR A 975 -16.01 13.24 -22.00
CA THR A 975 -14.66 13.17 -22.58
C THR A 975 -14.70 13.14 -24.12
N GLN A 976 -15.70 12.49 -24.71
CA GLN A 976 -15.90 12.50 -26.16
C GLN A 976 -16.31 13.89 -26.66
N GLU A 977 -17.17 14.60 -25.92
CA GLU A 977 -17.53 15.99 -26.23
C GLU A 977 -16.32 16.92 -26.14
N ILE A 978 -15.51 16.81 -25.08
CA ILE A 978 -14.24 17.56 -24.94
C ILE A 978 -13.31 17.28 -26.13
N SER A 979 -13.17 16.01 -26.49
CA SER A 979 -12.30 15.61 -27.60
C SER A 979 -12.80 16.13 -28.96
N LYS A 980 -14.11 16.27 -29.13
CA LYS A 980 -14.71 16.88 -30.33
C LYS A 980 -14.56 18.40 -30.34
N ALA A 981 -14.67 19.07 -29.19
CA ALA A 981 -14.51 20.53 -29.09
C ALA A 981 -13.04 20.98 -29.29
N LYS A 982 -12.07 20.11 -28.97
CA LYS A 982 -10.64 20.36 -29.19
C LYS A 982 -10.16 20.09 -30.63
N LYS A 983 -10.96 19.40 -31.44
CA LYS A 983 -10.68 19.12 -32.86
C LYS A 983 -11.39 20.15 -33.72
#